data_AF-A0A9Q0Y4H2-F1
#
_entry.id   AF-A0A9Q0Y4H2-F1
#
_cell.length_a   1.000
_cell.length_b   1.000
_cell.length_c   1.000
_cell.angle_alpha   90.00
_cell.angle_beta   90.00
_cell.angle_gamma   90.00
#
_symmetry.space_group_name_H-M   'P 1'
#
loop_
_entity.id
_entity.type
_entity.pdbx_description
1 polymer ?
#
loop_
_entity_poly.entity_id
_entity_poly.type
_entity_poly.pdbx_seq_one_letter_code
_entity_poly.pdbx_strand_id
1 'polypeptide(L)'
;MFLLNHVVDGSLDEGVAYGSYTAKSITQYIFLAQRHFGINNLENHWLKMHFWFYYATLLPGFQRTVGIADSNYNWFYGPESQLVFLDTFVLKSGIGNWLAQQIRKHRPKDGPMVPSTAQRWSTLHTEFIWYDPGLAPRPPPDYGSAKMHVFPNWGVVTYGAGLPNTQTNTFVSFKSGKLGGRAVYDIVHFQPYSWIDGWRSFNPGHEHPDQNSFTFAPNGQVFVSEALYGPKLSHLNNVLVFAPSPTSQCNQPWEGQLGECTQWLKWTGEEAGDAAGEIVTSSQHEDMMFVSGEAASAYSSAMKLKSVYRSLLLLNSQTLLVVDHVEKEKESPINSISAFFHNLDIDFKYVPYRFMNKYNGAMMDVWDAHYKMFWFDHRGSSPVARIQEAEQAAEFKKRWTQFVNVTFSAKGPVVRIAYLFYGPYVNISSCRFINDAQLGYQISLNVNNTETVFSVATDYLNLRTRYSYLGFGGYAKVVTEGRVTRFGLGTEPVEKPALSYQGIFPFGFKVNIIAAFILGISLAILAFQWRFYLSFGKLLRWILILVIVLWFVELIDVWSSCTQPICAKWSRDETSTGHNPTKGQGHPVSLPDVVITSLPGSGAEILKQLFFNSSDFIYIRIPTGYLDIPDMEFEIDSFVDACEWTASDVQSGHFRVLQGWLHSLIKDTKLHLQNILLHDTSKSKLVQHSATSKDKKRRPRKRESIAEQRSRLRGSVDRDAEYIRELRRHLAFYPNARPVLSLSSGSWTLKLPFFQEIIGPSLRALYVVRDPRAWIYSLLYKSQPSLYSLRKIPHRLARLFKTESGGKEKCASNSGYAWEYESLREELTHSNSNAISVMSHLWLANTAAALRLNGDLQPANYQLLKFEDMVSFPQKVAEDTFAFLGIPLSPASLNQILFATSTNLFYLPYEGEISPVSIHAWRHSMPPEEIKQIEDICWTLMDRLGYPKFTHLNAAGQQ
;
A
#
# COMPACT_ATOMS: atom_id res chain seq x y z
N MET A 1 -28.06 0.14 6.96
CA MET A 1 -27.45 1.17 6.07
C MET A 1 -26.30 1.92 6.72
N PHE A 2 -26.45 2.49 7.93
CA PHE A 2 -25.36 3.19 8.62
C PHE A 2 -24.05 2.39 8.74
N LEU A 3 -24.12 1.15 9.24
CA LEU A 3 -22.94 0.28 9.36
C LEU A 3 -22.31 -0.04 7.98
N LEU A 4 -23.13 -0.28 6.97
CA LEU A 4 -22.65 -0.57 5.61
C LEU A 4 -21.86 0.59 5.01
N ASN A 5 -22.12 1.85 5.39
CA ASN A 5 -21.28 2.97 4.95
C ASN A 5 -19.82 2.87 5.40
N HIS A 6 -19.49 2.06 6.40
CA HIS A 6 -18.09 1.81 6.80
C HIS A 6 -17.38 0.84 5.85
N VAL A 7 -18.13 0.10 5.04
CA VAL A 7 -17.61 -0.83 4.04
C VAL A 7 -17.43 -0.07 2.72
N VAL A 8 -16.20 0.36 2.45
CA VAL A 8 -15.90 1.32 1.37
C VAL A 8 -15.76 0.69 -0.01
N ASP A 9 -15.66 -0.64 -0.07
CA ASP A 9 -15.42 -1.41 -1.29
C ASP A 9 -16.67 -2.16 -1.80
N GLY A 10 -17.83 -1.94 -1.16
CA GLY A 10 -19.10 -2.53 -1.57
C GLY A 10 -19.23 -4.03 -1.28
N SER A 11 -18.25 -4.62 -0.59
CA SER A 11 -18.23 -6.06 -0.28
C SER A 11 -19.17 -6.44 0.88
N LEU A 12 -19.32 -7.75 1.09
CA LEU A 12 -19.87 -8.35 2.30
C LEU A 12 -18.94 -9.51 2.70
N ASP A 13 -18.59 -9.57 3.98
CA ASP A 13 -17.58 -10.48 4.55
C ASP A 13 -17.97 -11.96 4.43
N GLU A 14 -19.27 -12.26 4.49
CA GLU A 14 -19.84 -13.62 4.31
C GLU A 14 -19.73 -14.18 2.87
N GLY A 15 -19.08 -13.46 1.95
CA GLY A 15 -18.84 -13.90 0.59
C GLY A 15 -20.01 -13.66 -0.36
N VAL A 16 -19.81 -14.01 -1.64
CA VAL A 16 -20.70 -13.57 -2.73
C VAL A 16 -22.09 -14.24 -2.67
N ALA A 17 -22.14 -15.50 -2.26
CA ALA A 17 -23.40 -16.23 -2.16
C ALA A 17 -24.30 -15.67 -1.05
N TYR A 18 -23.82 -15.59 0.20
CA TYR A 18 -24.56 -14.93 1.29
C TYR A 18 -24.71 -13.42 1.05
N GLY A 19 -23.75 -12.77 0.41
CA GLY A 19 -23.88 -11.39 -0.02
C GLY A 19 -25.09 -11.16 -0.92
N SER A 20 -25.38 -12.09 -1.84
CA SER A 20 -26.59 -12.05 -2.67
C SER A 20 -27.88 -12.25 -1.86
N TYR A 21 -27.84 -13.07 -0.79
CA TYR A 21 -28.93 -13.23 0.17
C TYR A 21 -29.20 -11.90 0.87
N THR A 22 -28.17 -11.31 1.46
CA THR A 22 -28.26 -10.05 2.21
C THR A 22 -28.70 -8.90 1.31
N ALA A 23 -28.13 -8.77 0.12
CA ALA A 23 -28.47 -7.72 -0.84
C ALA A 23 -29.91 -7.83 -1.38
N LYS A 24 -30.47 -9.03 -1.53
CA LYS A 24 -31.89 -9.21 -1.88
C LYS A 24 -32.79 -8.47 -0.89
N SER A 25 -32.58 -8.64 0.41
CA SER A 25 -33.42 -8.00 1.44
C SER A 25 -33.11 -6.52 1.60
N ILE A 26 -31.83 -6.12 1.48
CA ILE A 26 -31.42 -4.70 1.57
C ILE A 26 -32.04 -3.88 0.45
N THR A 27 -31.98 -4.36 -0.79
CA THR A 27 -32.56 -3.63 -1.95
C THR A 27 -34.08 -3.48 -1.81
N GLN A 28 -34.78 -4.51 -1.32
CA GLN A 28 -36.21 -4.42 -0.98
C GLN A 28 -36.48 -3.39 0.11
N TYR A 29 -35.70 -3.40 1.20
CA TYR A 29 -35.82 -2.42 2.27
C TYR A 29 -35.64 -0.99 1.75
N ILE A 30 -34.57 -0.73 0.99
CA ILE A 30 -34.28 0.61 0.45
C ILE A 30 -35.44 1.10 -0.43
N PHE A 31 -35.90 0.24 -1.36
CA PHE A 31 -37.01 0.57 -2.25
C PHE A 31 -38.29 0.89 -1.49
N LEU A 32 -38.68 0.02 -0.56
CA LEU A 32 -39.92 0.17 0.19
C LEU A 32 -39.86 1.33 1.18
N ALA A 33 -38.73 1.54 1.86
CA ALA A 33 -38.54 2.64 2.80
C ALA A 33 -38.60 4.00 2.11
N GLN A 34 -37.98 4.12 0.92
CA GLN A 34 -38.10 5.33 0.11
C GLN A 34 -39.54 5.53 -0.36
N ARG A 35 -40.17 4.50 -0.91
CA ARG A 35 -41.53 4.58 -1.48
C ARG A 35 -42.59 4.92 -0.44
N HIS A 36 -42.54 4.29 0.73
CA HIS A 36 -43.62 4.37 1.73
C HIS A 36 -43.36 5.40 2.84
N PHE A 37 -42.09 5.71 3.14
CA PHE A 37 -41.74 6.57 4.26
C PHE A 37 -40.85 7.76 3.86
N GLY A 38 -40.46 7.88 2.59
CA GLY A 38 -39.54 8.94 2.14
C GLY A 38 -38.13 8.83 2.72
N ILE A 39 -37.75 7.65 3.25
CA ILE A 39 -36.42 7.42 3.82
C ILE A 39 -35.44 7.07 2.69
N ASN A 40 -34.65 8.05 2.27
CA ASN A 40 -33.71 7.89 1.16
C ASN A 40 -32.38 7.27 1.61
N ASN A 41 -32.04 6.10 1.07
CA ASN A 41 -30.75 5.45 1.25
C ASN A 41 -29.99 5.24 -0.07
N LEU A 42 -30.48 5.78 -1.20
CA LEU A 42 -29.90 5.55 -2.54
C LEU A 42 -28.50 6.13 -2.69
N GLU A 43 -28.16 7.16 -1.89
CA GLU A 43 -26.84 7.80 -1.89
C GLU A 43 -25.80 7.08 -1.02
N ASN A 44 -26.16 5.96 -0.39
CA ASN A 44 -25.24 5.20 0.46
C ASN A 44 -24.01 4.73 -0.34
N HIS A 45 -22.81 4.96 0.20
CA HIS A 45 -21.55 4.70 -0.50
C HIS A 45 -21.38 3.22 -0.85
N TRP A 46 -21.75 2.33 0.08
CA TRP A 46 -21.67 0.88 -0.15
C TRP A 46 -22.51 0.46 -1.36
N LEU A 47 -23.70 1.04 -1.57
CA LEU A 47 -24.52 0.73 -2.76
C LEU A 47 -23.84 1.12 -4.06
N LYS A 48 -23.19 2.29 -4.10
CA LYS A 48 -22.45 2.77 -5.28
C LYS A 48 -21.31 1.83 -5.65
N MET A 49 -20.70 1.20 -4.66
CA MET A 49 -19.60 0.25 -4.85
C MET A 49 -20.05 -1.20 -5.04
N HIS A 50 -21.25 -1.57 -4.58
CA HIS A 50 -21.71 -2.97 -4.53
C HIS A 50 -21.80 -3.67 -5.89
N PHE A 51 -21.88 -2.92 -7.01
CA PHE A 51 -21.74 -3.51 -8.35
C PHE A 51 -20.42 -4.27 -8.53
N TRP A 52 -19.32 -3.69 -8.04
CA TRP A 52 -17.99 -4.28 -8.17
C TRP A 52 -17.87 -5.59 -7.40
N PHE A 53 -18.60 -5.75 -6.30
CA PHE A 53 -18.66 -7.02 -5.58
C PHE A 53 -19.21 -8.17 -6.43
N TYR A 54 -20.19 -7.91 -7.30
CA TYR A 54 -20.68 -8.94 -8.24
C TYR A 54 -19.80 -9.09 -9.48
N TYR A 55 -19.31 -7.99 -10.05
CA TYR A 55 -18.53 -8.01 -11.28
C TYR A 55 -17.12 -8.57 -11.05
N ALA A 56 -16.40 -8.04 -10.06
CA ALA A 56 -15.00 -8.37 -9.83
C ALA A 56 -14.76 -9.72 -9.13
N THR A 57 -15.82 -10.44 -8.74
CA THR A 57 -15.74 -11.79 -8.16
C THR A 57 -16.18 -12.89 -9.12
N LEU A 58 -16.53 -12.52 -10.35
CA LEU A 58 -17.06 -13.43 -11.37
C LEU A 58 -15.93 -14.03 -12.20
N LEU A 59 -15.86 -15.36 -12.27
CA LEU A 59 -14.89 -16.07 -13.10
C LEU A 59 -15.24 -15.96 -14.59
N PRO A 60 -14.25 -16.18 -15.49
CA PRO A 60 -14.46 -16.22 -16.92
C PRO A 60 -15.64 -17.11 -17.32
N GLY A 61 -16.55 -16.57 -18.15
CA GLY A 61 -17.75 -17.26 -18.61
C GLY A 61 -19.04 -16.94 -17.87
N PHE A 62 -19.01 -16.06 -16.86
CA PHE A 62 -20.21 -15.51 -16.19
C PHE A 62 -21.10 -16.53 -15.45
N GLN A 63 -20.56 -17.69 -15.07
CA GLN A 63 -21.31 -18.78 -14.43
C GLN A 63 -20.99 -19.00 -12.94
N ARG A 64 -19.74 -18.72 -12.56
CA ARG A 64 -19.16 -19.08 -11.26
C ARG A 64 -18.56 -17.86 -10.59
N THR A 65 -18.72 -17.77 -9.27
CA THR A 65 -18.08 -16.74 -8.44
C THR A 65 -16.86 -17.31 -7.72
N VAL A 66 -16.08 -16.44 -7.09
CA VAL A 66 -14.85 -16.78 -6.37
C VAL A 66 -15.02 -17.88 -5.31
N GLY A 67 -16.21 -18.00 -4.71
CA GLY A 67 -16.54 -19.12 -3.80
C GLY A 67 -15.96 -19.03 -2.38
N ILE A 68 -15.45 -17.86 -1.98
CA ILE A 68 -14.96 -17.58 -0.62
C ILE A 68 -16.11 -17.65 0.40
N ALA A 69 -15.78 -18.12 1.62
CA ALA A 69 -16.70 -18.34 2.72
C ALA A 69 -17.78 -19.41 2.40
N ASP A 70 -18.81 -19.53 3.24
CA ASP A 70 -19.91 -20.45 2.98
C ASP A 70 -20.65 -20.09 1.67
N SER A 71 -20.33 -20.81 0.60
CA SER A 71 -20.83 -20.48 -0.74
C SER A 71 -21.46 -21.68 -1.46
N ASN A 72 -22.29 -21.38 -2.46
CA ASN A 72 -22.49 -22.30 -3.58
C ASN A 72 -21.51 -21.93 -4.72
N TYR A 73 -21.70 -22.46 -5.92
CA TYR A 73 -20.83 -22.11 -7.06
C TYR A 73 -20.96 -20.65 -7.52
N ASN A 74 -22.02 -19.94 -7.14
CA ASN A 74 -22.29 -18.60 -7.66
C ASN A 74 -23.01 -17.68 -6.67
N TRP A 75 -24.35 -17.67 -6.67
CA TRP A 75 -25.20 -16.82 -5.85
C TRP A 75 -26.36 -17.63 -5.26
N PHE A 76 -26.80 -17.31 -4.06
CA PHE A 76 -28.03 -17.89 -3.51
C PHE A 76 -29.27 -17.25 -4.12
N TYR A 77 -29.29 -15.93 -4.38
CA TYR A 77 -30.46 -15.22 -4.89
C TYR A 77 -30.10 -14.21 -5.98
N GLY A 78 -30.83 -14.22 -7.10
CA GLY A 78 -30.53 -13.37 -8.25
C GLY A 78 -29.23 -13.79 -8.95
N PRO A 79 -28.26 -12.88 -9.19
CA PRO A 79 -28.18 -11.50 -8.72
C PRO A 79 -28.79 -10.48 -9.70
N GLU A 80 -29.48 -10.92 -10.77
CA GLU A 80 -30.02 -10.03 -11.80
C GLU A 80 -30.93 -8.96 -11.21
N SER A 81 -31.80 -9.34 -10.26
CA SER A 81 -32.68 -8.39 -9.56
C SER A 81 -31.92 -7.29 -8.84
N GLN A 82 -30.82 -7.63 -8.16
CA GLN A 82 -29.99 -6.67 -7.44
C GLN A 82 -29.22 -5.78 -8.44
N LEU A 83 -28.74 -6.34 -9.54
CA LEU A 83 -28.01 -5.60 -10.58
C LEU A 83 -28.89 -4.57 -11.31
N VAL A 84 -30.11 -4.94 -11.70
CA VAL A 84 -31.04 -3.99 -12.33
C VAL A 84 -31.53 -2.95 -11.32
N PHE A 85 -31.67 -3.29 -10.03
CA PHE A 85 -31.93 -2.30 -8.98
C PHE A 85 -30.80 -1.27 -8.89
N LEU A 86 -29.55 -1.73 -8.82
CA LEU A 86 -28.39 -0.85 -8.75
C LEU A 86 -28.34 0.07 -9.98
N ASP A 87 -28.62 -0.44 -11.17
CA ASP A 87 -28.60 0.38 -12.37
C ASP A 87 -29.71 1.42 -12.39
N THR A 88 -30.96 1.01 -12.14
CA THR A 88 -32.12 1.90 -12.18
C THR A 88 -32.06 3.01 -11.12
N PHE A 89 -31.67 2.66 -9.88
CA PHE A 89 -31.81 3.59 -8.75
C PHE A 89 -30.51 4.23 -8.28
N VAL A 90 -29.34 3.66 -8.61
CA VAL A 90 -28.04 4.10 -8.06
C VAL A 90 -27.06 4.55 -9.16
N LEU A 91 -26.72 3.66 -10.10
CA LEU A 91 -25.62 3.86 -11.06
C LEU A 91 -26.05 4.58 -12.33
N LYS A 92 -27.25 4.30 -12.84
CA LYS A 92 -27.86 4.92 -14.03
C LYS A 92 -26.94 4.94 -15.25
N SER A 93 -26.24 3.84 -15.52
CA SER A 93 -25.18 3.80 -16.55
C SER A 93 -25.36 2.70 -17.58
N GLY A 94 -26.21 1.70 -17.31
CA GLY A 94 -26.43 0.53 -18.18
C GLY A 94 -25.52 -0.67 -17.83
N ILE A 95 -24.57 -0.52 -16.90
CA ILE A 95 -23.62 -1.58 -16.54
C ILE A 95 -24.25 -2.71 -15.73
N GLY A 96 -25.22 -2.39 -14.86
CA GLY A 96 -25.95 -3.39 -14.10
C GLY A 96 -26.86 -4.21 -15.00
N ASN A 97 -27.59 -3.55 -15.91
CA ASN A 97 -28.41 -4.19 -16.93
C ASN A 97 -27.58 -5.11 -17.83
N TRP A 98 -26.39 -4.67 -18.25
CA TRP A 98 -25.49 -5.49 -19.05
C TRP A 98 -25.02 -6.74 -18.30
N LEU A 99 -24.58 -6.60 -17.05
CA LEU A 99 -24.09 -7.75 -16.28
C LEU A 99 -25.22 -8.74 -15.99
N ALA A 100 -26.42 -8.25 -15.66
CA ALA A 100 -27.61 -9.08 -15.48
C ALA A 100 -27.92 -9.89 -16.75
N GLN A 101 -27.80 -9.28 -17.93
CA GLN A 101 -27.96 -9.97 -19.21
C GLN A 101 -26.88 -11.02 -19.46
N GLN A 102 -25.60 -10.74 -19.16
CA GLN A 102 -24.53 -11.72 -19.32
C GLN A 102 -24.75 -12.93 -18.41
N ILE A 103 -25.08 -12.70 -17.13
CA ILE A 103 -25.34 -13.79 -16.18
C ILE A 103 -26.55 -14.63 -16.62
N ARG A 104 -27.66 -13.98 -17.02
CA ARG A 104 -28.85 -14.68 -17.50
C ARG A 104 -28.57 -15.53 -18.74
N LYS A 105 -27.82 -14.95 -19.70
CA LYS A 105 -27.44 -15.64 -20.95
C LYS A 105 -26.62 -16.89 -20.69
N HIS A 106 -25.71 -16.84 -19.73
CA HIS A 106 -24.78 -17.94 -19.45
C HIS A 106 -25.22 -18.83 -18.29
N ARG A 107 -26.35 -18.58 -17.64
CA ARG A 107 -26.84 -19.35 -16.49
C ARG A 107 -26.83 -20.87 -16.78
N PRO A 108 -26.20 -21.69 -15.92
CA PRO A 108 -26.14 -23.15 -16.10
C PRO A 108 -27.53 -23.77 -16.19
N LYS A 109 -27.73 -24.67 -17.16
CA LYS A 109 -28.99 -25.40 -17.36
C LYS A 109 -28.98 -26.78 -16.71
N ASP A 110 -27.79 -27.35 -16.55
CA ASP A 110 -27.50 -28.66 -16.02
C ASP A 110 -26.21 -28.65 -15.17
N GLY A 111 -25.96 -29.73 -14.45
CA GLY A 111 -24.76 -29.89 -13.61
C GLY A 111 -24.87 -29.28 -12.19
N PRO A 112 -23.74 -29.22 -11.46
CA PRO A 112 -23.71 -28.86 -10.04
C PRO A 112 -23.92 -27.36 -9.77
N MET A 113 -23.81 -26.51 -10.80
CA MET A 113 -23.93 -25.05 -10.69
C MET A 113 -25.37 -24.52 -10.90
N VAL A 114 -26.33 -25.41 -11.14
CA VAL A 114 -27.74 -25.03 -11.34
C VAL A 114 -28.32 -24.44 -10.05
N PRO A 115 -29.03 -23.29 -10.12
CA PRO A 115 -29.65 -22.71 -8.93
C PRO A 115 -30.71 -23.66 -8.35
N SER A 116 -30.77 -23.72 -7.01
CA SER A 116 -31.69 -24.63 -6.33
C SER A 116 -33.16 -24.31 -6.64
N THR A 117 -34.03 -25.33 -6.62
CA THR A 117 -35.47 -25.15 -6.87
C THR A 117 -36.13 -24.19 -5.88
N ALA A 118 -35.63 -24.15 -4.64
CA ALA A 118 -36.12 -23.25 -3.59
C ALA A 118 -35.74 -21.77 -3.82
N GLN A 119 -34.66 -21.49 -4.55
CA GLN A 119 -34.10 -20.14 -4.68
C GLN A 119 -34.29 -19.53 -6.07
N ARG A 120 -34.26 -20.35 -7.14
CA ARG A 120 -34.12 -19.92 -8.54
C ARG A 120 -35.16 -18.93 -9.07
N TRP A 121 -36.34 -18.86 -8.45
CA TRP A 121 -37.44 -17.97 -8.88
C TRP A 121 -37.73 -16.84 -7.89
N SER A 122 -37.01 -16.78 -6.76
CA SER A 122 -37.36 -15.93 -5.63
C SER A 122 -37.31 -14.43 -5.95
N THR A 123 -36.50 -14.00 -6.90
CA THR A 123 -36.26 -12.58 -7.21
C THR A 123 -36.74 -12.15 -8.60
N LEU A 124 -37.41 -13.03 -9.36
CA LEU A 124 -37.90 -12.71 -10.71
C LEU A 124 -38.91 -11.54 -10.71
N HIS A 125 -39.75 -11.45 -9.68
CA HIS A 125 -40.75 -10.41 -9.57
C HIS A 125 -40.12 -9.03 -9.32
N THR A 126 -39.12 -8.92 -8.44
CA THR A 126 -38.40 -7.66 -8.20
C THR A 126 -37.53 -7.29 -9.37
N GLU A 127 -36.91 -8.26 -10.04
CA GLU A 127 -36.17 -8.03 -11.29
C GLU A 127 -37.08 -7.38 -12.35
N PHE A 128 -38.29 -7.92 -12.54
CA PHE A 128 -39.26 -7.37 -13.48
C PHE A 128 -39.71 -5.95 -13.11
N ILE A 129 -39.98 -5.70 -11.82
CA ILE A 129 -40.46 -4.40 -11.33
C ILE A 129 -39.38 -3.31 -11.40
N TRP A 130 -38.13 -3.66 -11.12
CA TRP A 130 -37.04 -2.70 -11.01
C TRP A 130 -36.26 -2.47 -12.31
N TYR A 131 -36.45 -3.33 -13.32
CA TYR A 131 -35.79 -3.16 -14.61
C TYR A 131 -36.27 -1.88 -15.32
N ASP A 132 -35.32 -1.02 -15.69
CA ASP A 132 -35.56 0.16 -16.51
C ASP A 132 -35.09 -0.07 -17.96
N PRO A 133 -36.02 -0.19 -18.94
CA PRO A 133 -35.66 -0.36 -20.34
C PRO A 133 -35.05 0.89 -20.99
N GLY A 134 -35.17 2.07 -20.36
CA GLY A 134 -34.55 3.31 -20.83
C GLY A 134 -33.02 3.30 -20.68
N LEU A 135 -32.48 2.45 -19.81
CA LEU A 135 -31.05 2.27 -19.59
C LEU A 135 -30.49 1.16 -20.50
N ALA A 136 -29.96 1.56 -21.66
CA ALA A 136 -29.36 0.63 -22.61
C ALA A 136 -28.19 -0.16 -21.97
N PRO A 137 -28.17 -1.50 -22.07
CA PRO A 137 -27.09 -2.32 -21.52
C PRO A 137 -25.73 -1.96 -22.13
N ARG A 138 -24.75 -1.61 -21.29
CA ARG A 138 -23.38 -1.28 -21.69
C ARG A 138 -22.37 -1.97 -20.79
N PRO A 139 -21.29 -2.58 -21.32
CA PRO A 139 -20.24 -3.15 -20.49
C PRO A 139 -19.50 -2.05 -19.70
N PRO A 140 -18.83 -2.40 -18.58
CA PRO A 140 -17.87 -1.51 -17.93
C PRO A 140 -16.79 -1.02 -18.90
N PRO A 141 -16.22 0.18 -18.70
CA PRO A 141 -15.27 0.80 -19.65
C PRO A 141 -14.01 -0.05 -19.96
N ASP A 142 -13.60 -0.91 -19.04
CA ASP A 142 -12.41 -1.74 -19.08
C ASP A 142 -12.71 -3.22 -19.43
N TYR A 143 -13.96 -3.54 -19.80
CA TYR A 143 -14.36 -4.89 -20.19
C TYR A 143 -13.51 -5.42 -21.36
N GLY A 144 -13.14 -6.70 -21.26
CA GLY A 144 -12.29 -7.40 -22.22
C GLY A 144 -10.80 -7.31 -21.92
N SER A 145 -10.39 -6.48 -20.94
CA SER A 145 -9.02 -6.46 -20.41
C SER A 145 -8.96 -7.10 -19.03
N ALA A 146 -7.94 -7.92 -18.76
CA ALA A 146 -7.74 -8.51 -17.45
C ALA A 146 -7.26 -7.43 -16.46
N LYS A 147 -8.08 -7.16 -15.44
CA LYS A 147 -7.82 -6.14 -14.43
C LYS A 147 -7.79 -6.74 -13.03
N MET A 148 -6.89 -6.21 -12.22
CA MET A 148 -6.86 -6.46 -10.79
C MET A 148 -7.88 -5.57 -10.07
N HIS A 149 -8.63 -6.14 -9.13
CA HIS A 149 -9.52 -5.42 -8.23
C HIS A 149 -9.16 -5.77 -6.79
N VAL A 150 -9.21 -4.77 -5.90
CA VAL A 150 -8.85 -4.92 -4.49
C VAL A 150 -10.07 -4.54 -3.66
N PHE A 151 -10.49 -5.44 -2.77
CA PHE A 151 -11.50 -5.23 -1.74
C PHE A 151 -10.80 -5.00 -0.40
N PRO A 152 -10.38 -3.76 -0.07
CA PRO A 152 -9.56 -3.49 1.11
C PRO A 152 -10.30 -3.63 2.45
N ASN A 153 -11.65 -3.65 2.48
CA ASN A 153 -12.40 -4.05 3.68
C ASN A 153 -12.49 -5.56 3.78
N TRP A 154 -12.84 -6.26 2.69
CA TRP A 154 -12.97 -7.72 2.72
C TRP A 154 -11.63 -8.42 2.92
N GLY A 155 -10.54 -7.82 2.44
CA GLY A 155 -9.22 -8.44 2.38
C GLY A 155 -9.10 -9.42 1.23
N VAL A 156 -9.70 -9.10 0.07
CA VAL A 156 -9.66 -9.95 -1.13
C VAL A 156 -9.10 -9.18 -2.32
N VAL A 157 -8.20 -9.81 -3.08
CA VAL A 157 -7.76 -9.36 -4.40
C VAL A 157 -8.26 -10.33 -5.45
N THR A 158 -8.75 -9.81 -6.58
CA THR A 158 -9.08 -10.62 -7.75
C THR A 158 -8.37 -10.08 -9.00
N TYR A 159 -8.17 -10.93 -9.99
CA TYR A 159 -7.60 -10.57 -11.29
C TYR A 159 -8.38 -11.27 -12.41
N GLY A 160 -8.69 -10.54 -13.49
CA GLY A 160 -9.31 -11.11 -14.70
C GLY A 160 -10.78 -11.50 -14.55
N ALA A 161 -11.49 -10.81 -13.66
CA ALA A 161 -12.90 -11.03 -13.41
C ALA A 161 -13.81 -10.54 -14.56
N GLY A 162 -14.99 -11.14 -14.68
CA GLY A 162 -16.03 -10.70 -15.62
C GLY A 162 -15.67 -10.89 -17.10
N LEU A 163 -14.64 -11.69 -17.42
CA LEU A 163 -14.19 -11.94 -18.79
C LEU A 163 -14.99 -13.08 -19.47
N PRO A 164 -15.02 -13.15 -20.81
CA PRO A 164 -15.56 -14.31 -21.50
C PRO A 164 -14.68 -15.55 -21.29
N ASN A 165 -15.26 -16.76 -21.39
CA ASN A 165 -14.50 -18.00 -21.29
C ASN A 165 -13.69 -18.23 -22.58
N THR A 166 -12.40 -17.88 -22.56
CA THR A 166 -11.48 -18.03 -23.69
C THR A 166 -10.12 -18.54 -23.22
N GLN A 167 -9.33 -19.09 -24.14
CA GLN A 167 -8.02 -19.68 -23.83
C GLN A 167 -6.98 -18.69 -23.29
N THR A 168 -7.22 -17.38 -23.34
CA THR A 168 -6.29 -16.36 -22.84
C THR A 168 -6.72 -15.73 -21.53
N ASN A 169 -7.99 -15.94 -21.13
CA ASN A 169 -8.56 -15.26 -19.98
C ASN A 169 -8.34 -16.09 -18.72
N THR A 170 -7.78 -15.47 -17.70
CA THR A 170 -7.39 -16.14 -16.46
C THR A 170 -7.98 -15.43 -15.28
N PHE A 171 -8.39 -16.21 -14.29
CA PHE A 171 -8.81 -15.67 -13.00
C PHE A 171 -7.86 -16.09 -11.89
N VAL A 172 -7.53 -15.14 -11.02
CA VAL A 172 -6.81 -15.37 -9.77
C VAL A 172 -7.57 -14.67 -8.67
N SER A 173 -7.70 -15.28 -7.49
CA SER A 173 -8.08 -14.59 -6.27
C SER A 173 -7.08 -14.86 -5.16
N PHE A 174 -6.98 -13.93 -4.21
CA PHE A 174 -6.20 -14.09 -2.98
C PHE A 174 -6.96 -13.45 -1.82
N LYS A 175 -7.12 -14.16 -0.70
CA LYS A 175 -7.77 -13.64 0.52
C LYS A 175 -6.76 -13.58 1.66
N SER A 176 -6.66 -12.43 2.31
CA SER A 176 -6.00 -12.27 3.61
C SER A 176 -6.56 -11.00 4.26
N GLY A 177 -7.53 -11.16 5.15
CA GLY A 177 -8.33 -10.08 5.69
C GLY A 177 -8.66 -10.24 7.17
N LYS A 178 -9.17 -9.16 7.76
CA LYS A 178 -9.64 -9.15 9.13
C LYS A 178 -10.98 -9.89 9.24
N LEU A 179 -11.19 -10.60 10.35
CA LEU A 179 -12.47 -11.25 10.65
C LEU A 179 -13.64 -10.25 10.62
N GLY A 180 -14.74 -10.61 9.97
CA GLY A 180 -15.91 -9.76 9.72
C GLY A 180 -15.67 -8.65 8.67
N GLY A 181 -14.50 -8.64 8.03
CA GLY A 181 -14.00 -7.51 7.25
C GLY A 181 -13.54 -6.34 8.13
N ARG A 182 -12.66 -5.50 7.59
CA ARG A 182 -12.00 -4.39 8.32
C ARG A 182 -12.98 -3.46 9.03
N ALA A 183 -14.13 -3.17 8.42
CA ALA A 183 -15.12 -2.26 8.99
C ALA A 183 -15.68 -2.79 10.31
N VAL A 184 -16.13 -4.04 10.32
CA VAL A 184 -16.68 -4.70 11.51
C VAL A 184 -15.58 -4.88 12.54
N TYR A 185 -14.42 -5.38 12.12
CA TYR A 185 -13.27 -5.57 13.01
C TYR A 185 -12.90 -4.27 13.73
N ASP A 186 -12.69 -3.17 13.00
CA ASP A 186 -12.29 -1.89 13.58
C ASP A 186 -13.38 -1.32 14.49
N ILE A 187 -14.68 -1.50 14.17
CA ILE A 187 -15.79 -1.10 15.04
C ILE A 187 -15.80 -1.89 16.35
N VAL A 188 -15.59 -3.22 16.28
CA VAL A 188 -15.56 -4.09 17.46
C VAL A 188 -14.40 -3.73 18.39
N HIS A 189 -13.22 -3.47 17.84
CA HIS A 189 -12.00 -3.25 18.60
C HIS A 189 -11.83 -1.80 19.08
N PHE A 190 -12.22 -0.81 18.27
CA PHE A 190 -12.15 0.60 18.68
C PHE A 190 -13.38 1.07 19.46
N GLN A 191 -14.49 0.32 19.39
CA GLN A 191 -15.76 0.63 20.03
C GLN A 191 -16.21 2.10 19.85
N PRO A 192 -16.26 2.63 18.61
CA PRO A 192 -16.63 4.03 18.38
C PRO A 192 -18.10 4.32 18.70
N TYR A 193 -18.93 3.28 18.86
CA TYR A 193 -20.38 3.39 19.06
C TYR A 193 -20.82 2.70 20.35
N SER A 194 -21.43 3.46 21.26
CA SER A 194 -21.88 2.96 22.57
C SER A 194 -23.01 1.93 22.50
N TRP A 195 -23.71 1.83 21.36
CA TRP A 195 -24.81 0.88 21.15
C TRP A 195 -24.34 -0.46 20.55
N ILE A 196 -23.06 -0.62 20.25
CA ILE A 196 -22.48 -1.85 19.73
C ILE A 196 -21.72 -2.57 20.86
N ASP A 197 -22.21 -3.75 21.24
CA ASP A 197 -21.59 -4.60 22.28
C ASP A 197 -20.59 -5.59 21.65
N GLY A 198 -19.50 -5.06 21.08
CA GLY A 198 -18.43 -5.84 20.45
C GLY A 198 -18.93 -6.96 19.52
N TRP A 199 -18.30 -8.14 19.61
CA TRP A 199 -18.66 -9.31 18.81
C TRP A 199 -20.08 -9.86 19.07
N ARG A 200 -20.80 -9.44 20.11
CA ARG A 200 -22.21 -9.85 20.29
C ARG A 200 -23.15 -9.18 19.30
N SER A 201 -22.70 -8.11 18.65
CA SER A 201 -23.47 -7.36 17.65
C SER A 201 -23.24 -7.86 16.22
N PHE A 202 -22.31 -8.79 16.01
CA PHE A 202 -21.91 -9.30 14.70
C PHE A 202 -21.75 -10.83 14.73
N ASN A 203 -21.88 -11.48 13.57
CA ASN A 203 -21.78 -12.94 13.47
C ASN A 203 -20.98 -13.33 12.22
N PRO A 204 -19.65 -13.50 12.32
CA PRO A 204 -18.81 -13.99 11.23
C PRO A 204 -18.83 -15.53 11.12
N GLY A 205 -19.88 -16.22 11.59
CA GLY A 205 -19.93 -17.68 11.66
C GLY A 205 -19.85 -18.39 10.30
N HIS A 206 -20.22 -17.68 9.22
CA HIS A 206 -20.14 -18.14 7.83
C HIS A 206 -18.76 -17.94 7.19
N GLU A 207 -17.86 -17.19 7.82
CA GLU A 207 -16.47 -17.10 7.38
C GLU A 207 -15.73 -18.43 7.58
N HIS A 208 -14.65 -18.61 6.80
CA HIS A 208 -13.81 -19.79 6.84
C HIS A 208 -12.44 -19.46 7.45
N PRO A 209 -11.74 -20.47 8.02
CA PRO A 209 -10.33 -20.35 8.39
C PRO A 209 -9.44 -20.41 7.12
N ASP A 210 -9.52 -19.36 6.30
CA ASP A 210 -9.04 -19.30 4.92
C ASP A 210 -8.07 -18.12 4.65
N GLN A 211 -7.45 -17.54 5.67
CA GLN A 211 -6.50 -16.43 5.48
C GLN A 211 -5.25 -16.92 4.74
N ASN A 212 -4.77 -16.14 3.77
CA ASN A 212 -3.79 -16.50 2.73
C ASN A 212 -4.25 -17.58 1.73
N SER A 213 -5.55 -17.86 1.60
CA SER A 213 -6.07 -18.72 0.51
C SER A 213 -5.99 -18.03 -0.85
N PHE A 214 -6.02 -18.83 -1.91
CA PHE A 214 -6.08 -18.34 -3.28
C PHE A 214 -6.83 -19.32 -4.18
N THR A 215 -7.35 -18.80 -5.30
CA THR A 215 -7.87 -19.61 -6.41
C THR A 215 -7.13 -19.29 -7.69
N PHE A 216 -7.09 -20.24 -8.61
CA PHE A 216 -6.46 -20.08 -9.91
C PHE A 216 -7.24 -20.82 -10.99
N ALA A 217 -7.72 -20.07 -11.98
CA ALA A 217 -8.43 -20.60 -13.14
C ALA A 217 -7.77 -20.11 -14.44
N PRO A 218 -6.62 -20.68 -14.84
CA PRO A 218 -5.97 -20.37 -16.11
C PRO A 218 -6.86 -20.79 -17.30
N ASN A 219 -6.96 -19.91 -18.31
CA ASN A 219 -7.77 -20.16 -19.51
C ASN A 219 -9.28 -20.35 -19.20
N GLY A 220 -9.75 -19.78 -18.08
CA GLY A 220 -11.11 -19.98 -17.56
C GLY A 220 -11.36 -21.34 -16.92
N GLN A 221 -10.39 -22.26 -16.97
CA GLN A 221 -10.49 -23.60 -16.38
C GLN A 221 -10.03 -23.56 -14.93
N VAL A 222 -10.92 -23.91 -14.00
CA VAL A 222 -10.62 -23.95 -12.58
C VAL A 222 -9.59 -25.05 -12.29
N PHE A 223 -8.41 -24.65 -11.81
CA PHE A 223 -7.32 -25.56 -11.45
C PHE A 223 -7.13 -25.65 -9.94
N VAL A 224 -7.20 -24.52 -9.24
CA VAL A 224 -7.27 -24.43 -7.77
C VAL A 224 -8.56 -23.70 -7.41
N SER A 225 -9.44 -24.36 -6.66
CA SER A 225 -10.76 -23.84 -6.27
C SER A 225 -10.91 -23.69 -4.76
N GLU A 226 -11.83 -22.84 -4.33
CA GLU A 226 -12.37 -22.93 -2.97
C GLU A 226 -13.21 -24.20 -2.78
N ALA A 227 -13.37 -24.65 -1.54
CA ALA A 227 -14.18 -25.83 -1.20
C ALA A 227 -15.69 -25.53 -1.07
N LEU A 228 -16.10 -24.25 -1.10
CA LEU A 228 -17.47 -23.77 -0.94
C LEU A 228 -18.04 -24.09 0.47
N TYR A 229 -19.37 -24.12 0.64
CA TYR A 229 -20.02 -24.42 1.92
C TYR A 229 -19.56 -25.75 2.54
N GLY A 230 -19.04 -25.69 3.78
CA GLY A 230 -18.53 -26.85 4.50
C GLY A 230 -18.25 -26.59 5.98
N PRO A 231 -17.78 -27.62 6.72
CA PRO A 231 -17.32 -27.42 8.09
C PRO A 231 -16.09 -26.51 8.13
N LYS A 232 -15.93 -25.75 9.21
CA LYS A 232 -14.84 -24.77 9.35
C LYS A 232 -13.56 -25.47 9.79
N LEU A 233 -12.83 -25.97 8.80
CA LEU A 233 -11.57 -26.68 8.96
C LEU A 233 -10.53 -26.06 8.03
N SER A 234 -9.36 -25.72 8.54
CA SER A 234 -8.34 -25.02 7.74
C SER A 234 -7.85 -25.87 6.57
N HIS A 235 -7.74 -27.19 6.75
CA HIS A 235 -7.32 -28.11 5.69
C HIS A 235 -8.34 -28.31 4.56
N LEU A 236 -9.53 -27.70 4.66
CA LEU A 236 -10.51 -27.64 3.56
C LEU A 236 -10.37 -26.35 2.74
N ASN A 237 -9.39 -25.51 3.06
CA ASN A 237 -9.07 -24.28 2.34
C ASN A 237 -7.65 -24.37 1.80
N ASN A 238 -7.33 -23.53 0.82
CA ASN A 238 -6.00 -23.49 0.19
C ASN A 238 -4.94 -22.79 1.07
N VAL A 239 -4.79 -23.19 2.33
CA VAL A 239 -3.96 -22.54 3.37
C VAL A 239 -2.89 -23.49 3.95
N LEU A 240 -2.15 -23.00 4.94
CA LEU A 240 -1.18 -23.80 5.71
C LEU A 240 -1.77 -24.30 7.02
N VAL A 241 -1.34 -25.49 7.45
CA VAL A 241 -1.53 -26.02 8.81
C VAL A 241 -0.20 -26.47 9.39
N PHE A 242 -0.09 -26.47 10.72
CA PHE A 242 1.15 -26.68 11.46
C PHE A 242 1.06 -27.86 12.41
N ALA A 243 2.18 -28.55 12.63
CA ALA A 243 2.30 -29.62 13.61
C ALA A 243 3.66 -29.58 14.33
N PRO A 244 3.78 -30.11 15.55
CA PRO A 244 2.68 -30.56 16.41
C PRO A 244 1.83 -29.38 16.89
N SER A 245 0.54 -29.62 17.03
CA SER A 245 -0.44 -28.67 17.54
C SER A 245 -0.24 -28.40 19.03
N PRO A 246 -0.09 -27.13 19.45
CA PRO A 246 -0.12 -26.76 20.86
C PRO A 246 -1.53 -26.68 21.47
N THR A 247 -2.58 -26.42 20.68
CA THR A 247 -3.91 -26.07 21.21
C THR A 247 -5.10 -26.78 20.55
N SER A 248 -4.96 -27.33 19.34
CA SER A 248 -6.06 -27.95 18.58
C SER A 248 -6.75 -29.07 19.35
N GLN A 249 -8.07 -29.14 19.21
CA GLN A 249 -8.90 -30.16 19.86
C GLN A 249 -9.48 -31.18 18.87
N CYS A 250 -9.32 -30.97 17.55
CA CYS A 250 -9.98 -31.81 16.54
C CYS A 250 -9.04 -32.39 15.47
N ASN A 251 -7.90 -31.75 15.18
CA ASN A 251 -7.07 -32.10 14.02
C ASN A 251 -5.69 -32.67 14.41
N GLN A 252 -5.49 -33.06 15.69
CA GLN A 252 -4.21 -33.55 16.21
C GLN A 252 -3.58 -34.63 15.30
N PRO A 253 -2.27 -34.52 14.96
CA PRO A 253 -1.28 -33.58 15.50
C PRO A 253 -1.26 -32.20 14.82
N TRP A 254 -2.19 -31.91 13.90
CA TRP A 254 -2.25 -30.68 13.13
C TRP A 254 -3.14 -29.62 13.77
N GLU A 255 -2.80 -28.36 13.52
CA GLU A 255 -3.57 -27.18 13.90
C GLU A 255 -3.53 -26.16 12.77
N GLY A 256 -4.71 -25.64 12.43
CA GLY A 256 -4.87 -24.58 11.47
C GLY A 256 -5.14 -23.24 12.14
N GLN A 257 -5.96 -22.43 11.48
CA GLN A 257 -6.30 -21.08 11.93
C GLN A 257 -7.34 -21.10 13.06
N LEU A 258 -7.37 -20.02 13.82
CA LEU A 258 -8.27 -19.80 14.94
C LEU A 258 -9.74 -19.91 14.51
N GLY A 259 -10.57 -20.43 15.41
CA GLY A 259 -12.01 -20.60 15.18
C GLY A 259 -12.42 -21.88 14.43
N GLU A 260 -11.49 -22.75 14.04
CA GLU A 260 -11.81 -24.02 13.36
C GLU A 260 -12.45 -25.09 14.29
N CYS A 261 -12.72 -26.28 13.73
CA CYS A 261 -13.24 -27.51 14.39
C CYS A 261 -14.77 -27.69 14.46
N THR A 262 -15.59 -26.77 13.95
CA THR A 262 -17.06 -26.91 13.99
C THR A 262 -17.74 -26.52 12.68
N GLN A 263 -19.05 -26.75 12.60
CA GLN A 263 -19.86 -26.32 11.45
C GLN A 263 -19.84 -24.80 11.25
N TRP A 264 -19.81 -24.06 12.36
CA TRP A 264 -19.73 -22.60 12.42
C TRP A 264 -18.35 -22.19 12.90
N LEU A 265 -17.84 -21.05 12.43
CA LEU A 265 -16.57 -20.51 12.89
C LEU A 265 -16.73 -20.15 14.38
N LYS A 266 -15.77 -20.48 15.23
CA LYS A 266 -15.80 -20.15 16.66
C LYS A 266 -15.11 -18.82 16.94
N TRP A 267 -15.72 -17.71 16.53
CA TRP A 267 -15.12 -16.37 16.73
C TRP A 267 -15.15 -15.88 18.17
N THR A 268 -16.02 -16.42 19.02
CA THR A 268 -16.06 -16.08 20.46
C THR A 268 -15.07 -16.88 21.30
N GLY A 269 -14.23 -17.71 20.66
CA GLY A 269 -13.15 -18.42 21.31
C GLY A 269 -12.03 -17.48 21.75
N GLU A 270 -11.15 -17.97 22.63
CA GLU A 270 -9.94 -17.26 23.03
C GLU A 270 -9.08 -16.94 21.81
N GLU A 271 -8.58 -15.69 21.70
CA GLU A 271 -7.86 -15.10 20.56
C GLU A 271 -8.63 -15.03 19.22
N ALA A 272 -9.66 -15.87 19.01
CA ALA A 272 -10.34 -15.99 17.72
C ALA A 272 -11.04 -14.70 17.27
N GLY A 273 -11.54 -13.90 18.22
CA GLY A 273 -12.13 -12.60 17.93
C GLY A 273 -11.12 -11.55 17.46
N ASP A 274 -9.84 -11.74 17.77
CA ASP A 274 -8.73 -10.87 17.35
C ASP A 274 -8.06 -11.39 16.07
N ALA A 275 -8.49 -12.55 15.54
CA ALA A 275 -7.89 -13.19 14.39
C ALA A 275 -7.94 -12.31 13.13
N ALA A 276 -6.81 -12.21 12.43
CA ALA A 276 -6.69 -11.38 11.23
C ALA A 276 -5.64 -11.92 10.25
N GLY A 277 -5.99 -11.87 8.97
CA GLY A 277 -5.05 -11.72 7.87
C GLY A 277 -4.97 -10.27 7.38
N GLU A 278 -4.01 -9.98 6.52
CA GLU A 278 -3.84 -8.65 5.92
C GLU A 278 -3.16 -8.76 4.55
N ILE A 279 -3.75 -8.14 3.52
CA ILE A 279 -3.07 -7.94 2.23
C ILE A 279 -2.01 -6.85 2.42
N VAL A 280 -0.74 -7.26 2.43
CA VAL A 280 0.41 -6.36 2.60
C VAL A 280 0.58 -5.46 1.37
N THR A 281 0.42 -6.02 0.17
CA THR A 281 0.55 -5.28 -1.09
C THR A 281 -0.13 -6.03 -2.24
N SER A 282 -0.51 -5.26 -3.26
CA SER A 282 -1.11 -5.76 -4.50
C SER A 282 -0.76 -4.82 -5.64
N SER A 283 -0.27 -5.35 -6.76
CA SER A 283 0.05 -4.55 -7.94
C SER A 283 -0.12 -5.36 -9.21
N GLN A 284 -0.67 -4.71 -10.23
CA GLN A 284 -0.67 -5.20 -11.60
C GLN A 284 0.33 -4.40 -12.43
N HIS A 285 1.10 -5.09 -13.27
CA HIS A 285 1.89 -4.46 -14.32
C HIS A 285 1.74 -5.25 -15.62
N GLU A 286 1.12 -4.63 -16.63
CA GLU A 286 0.73 -5.32 -17.87
C GLU A 286 -0.11 -6.57 -17.53
N ASP A 287 0.31 -7.75 -18.00
CA ASP A 287 -0.33 -9.04 -17.73
C ASP A 287 0.20 -9.73 -16.46
N MET A 288 1.20 -9.14 -15.79
CA MET A 288 1.71 -9.64 -14.52
C MET A 288 0.91 -9.09 -13.33
N MET A 289 0.73 -9.93 -12.33
CA MET A 289 0.14 -9.56 -11.05
C MET A 289 1.03 -10.05 -9.92
N PHE A 290 1.25 -9.20 -8.93
CA PHE A 290 1.88 -9.54 -7.67
C PHE A 290 0.97 -9.18 -6.50
N VAL A 291 0.79 -10.12 -5.57
CA VAL A 291 0.07 -9.90 -4.32
C VAL A 291 0.75 -10.66 -3.20
N SER A 292 0.71 -10.11 -1.99
CA SER A 292 1.16 -10.81 -0.80
C SER A 292 0.30 -10.55 0.42
N GLY A 293 0.19 -11.53 1.31
CA GLY A 293 -0.53 -11.41 2.57
C GLY A 293 0.23 -11.97 3.76
N GLU A 294 -0.08 -11.43 4.94
CA GLU A 294 0.37 -11.89 6.24
C GLU A 294 -0.81 -12.52 6.99
N ALA A 295 -0.59 -13.69 7.59
CA ALA A 295 -1.65 -14.41 8.31
C ALA A 295 -1.20 -14.96 9.67
N ALA A 296 -0.03 -14.56 10.21
CA ALA A 296 0.42 -15.05 11.52
C ALA A 296 -0.63 -14.87 12.62
N SER A 297 -1.33 -13.73 12.63
CA SER A 297 -2.42 -13.43 13.58
C SER A 297 -3.71 -14.20 13.34
N ALA A 298 -3.82 -15.00 12.27
CA ALA A 298 -4.90 -15.95 12.08
C ALA A 298 -4.63 -17.29 12.79
N TYR A 299 -3.42 -17.53 13.31
CA TYR A 299 -3.04 -18.73 14.04
C TYR A 299 -2.86 -18.43 15.53
N SER A 300 -2.96 -19.46 16.39
CA SER A 300 -2.79 -19.29 17.83
C SER A 300 -1.39 -18.76 18.17
N SER A 301 -1.34 -17.79 19.08
CA SER A 301 -0.10 -17.26 19.66
C SER A 301 0.79 -18.35 20.27
N ALA A 302 0.20 -19.46 20.74
CA ALA A 302 0.91 -20.61 21.29
C ALA A 302 1.83 -21.33 20.29
N MET A 303 1.58 -21.18 18.98
CA MET A 303 2.49 -21.68 17.94
C MET A 303 3.79 -20.86 17.83
N LYS A 304 3.79 -19.61 18.34
CA LYS A 304 4.91 -18.66 18.27
C LYS A 304 5.41 -18.44 16.84
N LEU A 305 4.45 -18.21 15.94
CA LEU A 305 4.72 -17.81 14.56
C LEU A 305 4.92 -16.30 14.53
N LYS A 306 6.03 -15.85 13.93
CA LYS A 306 6.29 -14.41 13.71
C LYS A 306 5.69 -13.93 12.40
N SER A 307 5.75 -14.78 11.38
CA SER A 307 5.22 -14.47 10.05
C SER A 307 4.76 -15.75 9.36
N VAL A 308 3.60 -15.68 8.75
CA VAL A 308 3.06 -16.64 7.78
C VAL A 308 2.74 -15.82 6.54
N TYR A 309 3.80 -15.46 5.82
CA TYR A 309 3.74 -14.57 4.68
C TYR A 309 3.64 -15.38 3.38
N ARG A 310 2.58 -15.15 2.62
CA ARG A 310 2.37 -15.78 1.30
C ARG A 310 2.47 -14.73 0.21
N SER A 311 3.15 -15.08 -0.87
CA SER A 311 3.34 -14.21 -2.04
C SER A 311 2.99 -14.95 -3.32
N LEU A 312 2.23 -14.29 -4.20
CA LEU A 312 1.77 -14.80 -5.48
C LEU A 312 2.33 -13.91 -6.59
N LEU A 313 2.93 -14.53 -7.60
CA LEU A 313 3.30 -13.91 -8.86
C LEU A 313 2.58 -14.63 -10.00
N LEU A 314 1.60 -13.97 -10.59
CA LEU A 314 1.10 -14.34 -11.92
C LEU A 314 2.09 -13.75 -12.93
N LEU A 315 2.91 -14.60 -13.54
CA LEU A 315 3.92 -14.15 -14.50
C LEU A 315 3.31 -13.92 -15.89
N ASN A 316 2.31 -14.71 -16.24
CA ASN A 316 1.49 -14.59 -17.44
C ASN A 316 0.15 -15.30 -17.17
N SER A 317 -0.78 -15.26 -18.13
CA SER A 317 -2.11 -15.85 -17.97
C SER A 317 -2.11 -17.33 -17.56
N GLN A 318 -1.03 -18.08 -17.76
CA GLN A 318 -0.99 -19.51 -17.46
C GLN A 318 0.09 -19.91 -16.46
N THR A 319 0.82 -18.99 -15.83
CA THR A 319 1.91 -19.33 -14.92
C THR A 319 1.79 -18.57 -13.62
N LEU A 320 1.47 -19.29 -12.54
CA LEU A 320 1.36 -18.75 -11.18
C LEU A 320 2.45 -19.38 -10.30
N LEU A 321 3.30 -18.53 -9.73
CA LEU A 321 4.27 -18.89 -8.70
C LEU A 321 3.72 -18.45 -7.34
N VAL A 322 3.63 -19.39 -6.41
CA VAL A 322 3.24 -19.15 -5.01
C VAL A 322 4.42 -19.48 -4.12
N VAL A 323 4.74 -18.58 -3.20
CA VAL A 323 5.83 -18.80 -2.24
C VAL A 323 5.34 -18.48 -0.84
N ASP A 324 5.48 -19.47 0.05
CA ASP A 324 5.27 -19.32 1.48
C ASP A 324 6.59 -19.03 2.18
N HIS A 325 6.57 -18.04 3.06
CA HIS A 325 7.62 -17.69 4.00
C HIS A 325 7.06 -17.80 5.40
N VAL A 326 7.57 -18.77 6.17
CA VAL A 326 7.20 -18.95 7.58
C VAL A 326 8.41 -18.64 8.44
N GLU A 327 8.27 -17.65 9.33
CA GLU A 327 9.24 -17.35 10.38
C GLU A 327 8.66 -17.70 11.75
N LYS A 328 9.46 -18.38 12.57
CA LYS A 328 9.09 -18.83 13.92
C LYS A 328 10.00 -18.23 14.98
N GLU A 329 9.48 -18.08 16.19
CA GLU A 329 10.32 -17.86 17.36
C GLU A 329 11.18 -19.09 17.67
N LYS A 330 12.27 -18.88 18.43
CA LYS A 330 13.22 -19.96 18.77
C LYS A 330 12.55 -21.08 19.57
N GLU A 331 11.57 -20.72 20.39
CA GLU A 331 10.85 -21.59 21.30
C GLU A 331 9.54 -22.12 20.71
N SER A 332 9.31 -21.98 19.39
CA SER A 332 8.13 -22.49 18.71
C SER A 332 8.09 -24.04 18.74
N PRO A 333 6.94 -24.65 19.05
CA PRO A 333 6.81 -26.11 19.08
C PRO A 333 6.74 -26.73 17.68
N ILE A 334 6.51 -25.93 16.63
CA ILE A 334 6.19 -26.40 15.28
C ILE A 334 7.40 -27.03 14.59
N ASN A 335 7.24 -28.24 14.06
CA ASN A 335 8.25 -29.00 13.35
C ASN A 335 7.86 -29.40 11.91
N SER A 336 6.60 -29.23 11.52
CA SER A 336 6.06 -29.61 10.22
C SER A 336 5.01 -28.61 9.73
N ILE A 337 4.95 -28.42 8.42
CA ILE A 337 3.98 -27.55 7.73
C ILE A 337 3.31 -28.39 6.64
N SER A 338 1.98 -28.34 6.54
CA SER A 338 1.24 -28.91 5.41
C SER A 338 0.50 -27.83 4.64
N ALA A 339 0.51 -27.95 3.31
CA ALA A 339 -0.25 -27.10 2.40
C ALA A 339 -1.29 -27.93 1.65
N PHE A 340 -2.43 -27.29 1.35
CA PHE A 340 -3.56 -27.90 0.67
C PHE A 340 -3.90 -27.15 -0.62
N PHE A 341 -4.22 -27.90 -1.68
CA PHE A 341 -4.70 -27.35 -2.95
C PHE A 341 -5.90 -28.14 -3.44
N HIS A 342 -7.06 -27.49 -3.50
CA HIS A 342 -8.35 -28.11 -3.76
C HIS A 342 -8.77 -27.98 -5.23
N ASN A 343 -9.48 -29.00 -5.72
CA ASN A 343 -10.32 -28.92 -6.90
C ASN A 343 -11.67 -29.60 -6.61
N LEU A 344 -12.76 -28.98 -7.04
CA LEU A 344 -14.13 -29.49 -6.86
C LEU A 344 -14.70 -30.14 -8.11
N ASP A 345 -14.19 -29.78 -9.29
CA ASP A 345 -14.81 -30.12 -10.56
C ASP A 345 -14.12 -31.30 -11.23
N ILE A 346 -12.79 -31.39 -11.09
CA ILE A 346 -11.95 -32.37 -11.78
C ILE A 346 -10.89 -32.89 -10.82
N ASP A 347 -10.80 -34.21 -10.75
CA ASP A 347 -9.85 -34.90 -9.89
C ASP A 347 -8.40 -34.73 -10.39
N PHE A 348 -7.48 -34.54 -9.45
CA PHE A 348 -6.06 -34.74 -9.66
C PHE A 348 -5.75 -36.21 -9.93
N LYS A 349 -4.82 -36.45 -10.85
CA LYS A 349 -4.36 -37.80 -11.14
C LYS A 349 -3.59 -38.39 -9.96
N TYR A 350 -3.98 -39.60 -9.56
CA TYR A 350 -3.23 -40.43 -8.61
C TYR A 350 -1.84 -40.87 -9.12
N VAL A 351 -1.60 -40.78 -10.44
CA VAL A 351 -0.29 -41.09 -11.03
C VAL A 351 0.71 -40.00 -10.64
N PRO A 352 1.83 -40.34 -9.99
CA PRO A 352 2.81 -39.35 -9.56
C PRO A 352 3.35 -38.54 -10.72
N TYR A 353 3.08 -37.23 -10.71
CA TYR A 353 3.71 -36.30 -11.64
C TYR A 353 5.07 -35.85 -11.08
N ARG A 354 6.12 -35.91 -11.90
CA ARG A 354 7.46 -35.42 -11.54
C ARG A 354 7.99 -34.46 -12.59
N PHE A 355 8.22 -33.22 -12.21
CA PHE A 355 8.85 -32.23 -13.07
C PHE A 355 10.35 -32.50 -13.20
N MET A 356 10.84 -32.66 -14.43
CA MET A 356 12.23 -32.98 -14.77
C MET A 356 12.81 -34.19 -14.00
N ASN A 357 11.98 -35.15 -13.62
CA ASN A 357 12.34 -36.27 -12.73
C ASN A 357 12.95 -35.84 -11.37
N LYS A 358 12.80 -34.57 -10.99
CA LYS A 358 13.41 -33.97 -9.80
C LYS A 358 12.35 -33.62 -8.75
N TYR A 359 11.41 -32.74 -9.10
CA TYR A 359 10.40 -32.24 -8.17
C TYR A 359 9.10 -33.02 -8.29
N ASN A 360 8.53 -33.42 -7.16
CA ASN A 360 7.21 -34.03 -7.09
C ASN A 360 6.14 -32.97 -7.35
N GLY A 361 5.01 -33.43 -7.87
CA GLY A 361 3.91 -32.58 -8.25
C GLY A 361 2.61 -33.35 -8.44
N ALA A 362 1.60 -32.64 -8.90
CA ALA A 362 0.30 -33.18 -9.26
C ALA A 362 -0.13 -32.63 -10.62
N MET A 363 -1.03 -33.34 -11.30
CA MET A 363 -1.59 -32.89 -12.56
C MET A 363 -3.07 -33.22 -12.65
N MET A 364 -3.78 -32.41 -13.43
CA MET A 364 -5.19 -32.54 -13.77
C MET A 364 -5.31 -32.54 -15.29
N ASP A 365 -6.16 -33.40 -15.83
CA ASP A 365 -6.43 -33.51 -17.26
C ASP A 365 -7.79 -32.94 -17.59
N VAL A 366 -7.85 -32.07 -18.59
CA VAL A 366 -9.09 -31.59 -19.18
C VAL A 366 -9.04 -31.91 -20.66
N TRP A 367 -9.64 -33.04 -21.04
CA TRP A 367 -9.48 -33.66 -22.36
C TRP A 367 -7.99 -33.91 -22.67
N ASP A 368 -7.41 -33.21 -23.64
CA ASP A 368 -5.99 -33.31 -24.02
C ASP A 368 -5.10 -32.21 -23.41
N ALA A 369 -5.66 -31.33 -22.58
CA ALA A 369 -4.94 -30.25 -21.93
C ALA A 369 -4.48 -30.65 -20.52
N HIS A 370 -3.16 -30.56 -20.28
CA HIS A 370 -2.56 -30.87 -18.98
C HIS A 370 -2.33 -29.61 -18.15
N TYR A 371 -2.96 -29.55 -16.98
CA TYR A 371 -2.71 -28.54 -15.96
C TYR A 371 -1.83 -29.16 -14.88
N LYS A 372 -0.70 -28.52 -14.57
CA LYS A 372 0.37 -29.15 -13.78
C LYS A 372 0.79 -28.24 -12.64
N MET A 373 1.14 -28.85 -11.52
CA MET A 373 1.77 -28.18 -10.39
C MET A 373 2.96 -28.98 -9.87
N PHE A 374 3.97 -28.31 -9.31
CA PHE A 374 5.05 -28.94 -8.56
C PHE A 374 5.57 -28.02 -7.45
N TRP A 375 6.31 -28.58 -6.51
CA TRP A 375 6.74 -27.85 -5.30
C TRP A 375 8.12 -28.25 -4.80
N PHE A 376 8.76 -27.34 -4.07
CA PHE A 376 10.04 -27.58 -3.40
C PHE A 376 10.30 -26.54 -2.31
N ASP A 377 11.08 -26.92 -1.29
CA ASP A 377 11.59 -25.97 -0.29
C ASP A 377 12.89 -25.29 -0.75
N HIS A 378 13.30 -24.25 -0.03
CA HIS A 378 14.58 -23.53 -0.24
C HIS A 378 15.83 -24.43 -0.20
N ARG A 379 15.76 -25.63 0.36
CA ARG A 379 16.85 -26.64 0.36
C ARG A 379 16.78 -27.58 -0.85
N GLY A 380 15.79 -27.40 -1.71
CA GLY A 380 15.52 -28.25 -2.88
C GLY A 380 14.79 -29.54 -2.56
N SER A 381 14.29 -29.72 -1.32
CA SER A 381 13.49 -30.88 -0.94
C SER A 381 12.09 -30.78 -1.54
N SER A 382 11.62 -31.87 -2.11
CA SER A 382 10.29 -31.96 -2.73
C SER A 382 9.62 -33.25 -2.23
N PRO A 383 8.82 -33.19 -1.15
CA PRO A 383 8.17 -34.38 -0.59
C PRO A 383 7.05 -34.90 -1.52
N VAL A 384 6.72 -36.18 -1.39
CA VAL A 384 5.57 -36.77 -2.10
C VAL A 384 4.29 -36.32 -1.40
N ALA A 385 3.34 -35.78 -2.16
CA ALA A 385 2.04 -35.38 -1.64
C ALA A 385 1.08 -36.57 -1.51
N ARG A 386 0.05 -36.41 -0.69
CA ARG A 386 -1.11 -37.29 -0.62
C ARG A 386 -2.26 -36.62 -1.36
N ILE A 387 -2.90 -37.36 -2.27
CA ILE A 387 -4.18 -36.95 -2.86
C ILE A 387 -5.27 -37.54 -1.97
N GLN A 388 -6.14 -36.68 -1.47
CA GLN A 388 -7.19 -37.03 -0.52
C GLN A 388 -8.52 -36.48 -0.98
N GLU A 389 -9.60 -37.12 -0.53
CA GLU A 389 -10.97 -36.71 -0.82
C GLU A 389 -11.68 -36.42 0.49
N ALA A 390 -12.52 -35.40 0.48
CA ALA A 390 -13.42 -35.10 1.58
C ALA A 390 -14.85 -34.98 1.05
N GLU A 391 -15.76 -35.69 1.72
CA GLU A 391 -17.19 -35.51 1.54
C GLU A 391 -17.68 -34.47 2.55
N GLN A 392 -18.37 -33.44 2.06
CA GLN A 392 -18.94 -32.37 2.86
C GLN A 392 -20.47 -32.44 2.81
N ALA A 393 -21.11 -32.47 3.97
CA ALA A 393 -22.55 -32.26 4.07
C ALA A 393 -22.84 -30.76 3.92
N ALA A 394 -23.37 -30.33 2.77
CA ALA A 394 -23.77 -28.95 2.52
C ALA A 394 -25.29 -28.89 2.37
N GLU A 395 -25.98 -28.16 3.24
CA GLU A 395 -27.44 -27.89 3.29
C GLU A 395 -28.36 -29.03 2.80
N PHE A 396 -28.46 -29.22 1.48
CA PHE A 396 -29.37 -30.15 0.79
C PHE A 396 -28.68 -31.17 -0.15
N LYS A 397 -27.34 -31.17 -0.27
CA LYS A 397 -26.57 -32.12 -1.13
C LYS A 397 -25.20 -32.44 -0.53
N LYS A 398 -24.78 -33.71 -0.65
CA LYS A 398 -23.39 -34.13 -0.43
C LYS A 398 -22.49 -33.51 -1.51
N ARG A 399 -21.38 -32.91 -1.11
CA ARG A 399 -20.36 -32.36 -2.01
C ARG A 399 -19.05 -33.10 -1.82
N TRP A 400 -18.29 -33.23 -2.89
CA TRP A 400 -17.01 -33.90 -2.91
C TRP A 400 -15.95 -32.87 -3.28
N THR A 401 -14.84 -32.85 -2.54
CA THR A 401 -13.62 -32.12 -2.92
C THR A 401 -12.45 -33.07 -2.90
N GLN A 402 -11.60 -32.96 -3.91
CA GLN A 402 -10.31 -33.62 -3.92
C GLN A 402 -9.21 -32.58 -3.73
N PHE A 403 -8.20 -32.92 -2.95
CA PHE A 403 -7.10 -32.01 -2.68
C PHE A 403 -5.75 -32.70 -2.58
N VAL A 404 -4.74 -31.94 -2.96
CA VAL A 404 -3.33 -32.29 -2.75
C VAL A 404 -2.93 -31.81 -1.37
N ASN A 405 -2.44 -32.72 -0.53
CA ASN A 405 -1.86 -32.45 0.78
C ASN A 405 -0.35 -32.71 0.74
N VAL A 406 0.46 -31.66 0.88
CA VAL A 406 1.92 -31.75 0.83
C VAL A 406 2.54 -31.26 2.13
N THR A 407 3.34 -32.13 2.76
CA THR A 407 3.96 -31.87 4.08
C THR A 407 5.46 -31.65 3.97
N PHE A 408 5.95 -30.54 4.53
CA PHE A 408 7.36 -30.17 4.62
C PHE A 408 7.88 -30.16 6.07
N SER A 409 9.18 -30.39 6.24
CA SER A 409 9.83 -30.25 7.55
C SER A 409 10.14 -28.80 7.87
N ALA A 410 9.71 -28.36 9.05
CA ALA A 410 9.84 -27.01 9.57
C ALA A 410 10.73 -26.92 10.82
N LYS A 411 11.81 -27.71 10.88
CA LYS A 411 12.74 -27.70 12.03
C LYS A 411 13.53 -26.38 12.18
N GLY A 412 13.74 -25.64 11.09
CA GLY A 412 14.47 -24.37 11.10
C GLY A 412 13.61 -23.20 11.60
N PRO A 413 14.24 -22.04 11.93
CA PRO A 413 13.52 -20.83 12.32
C PRO A 413 12.79 -20.17 11.13
N VAL A 414 13.32 -20.34 9.93
CA VAL A 414 12.74 -19.86 8.67
C VAL A 414 12.52 -21.05 7.76
N VAL A 415 11.36 -21.11 7.12
CA VAL A 415 11.02 -22.10 6.11
C VAL A 415 10.41 -21.39 4.92
N ARG A 416 11.00 -21.59 3.74
CA ARG A 416 10.44 -21.09 2.48
C ARG A 416 10.10 -22.24 1.55
N ILE A 417 8.92 -22.19 0.95
CA ILE A 417 8.37 -23.23 0.08
C ILE A 417 7.80 -22.57 -1.17
N ALA A 418 8.20 -23.05 -2.35
CA ALA A 418 7.68 -22.59 -3.62
C ALA A 418 6.77 -23.66 -4.26
N TYR A 419 5.68 -23.20 -4.84
CA TYR A 419 4.71 -23.98 -5.62
C TYR A 419 4.54 -23.29 -6.97
N LEU A 420 4.73 -24.02 -8.07
CA LEU A 420 4.50 -23.49 -9.40
C LEU A 420 3.29 -24.19 -10.02
N PHE A 421 2.32 -23.42 -10.48
CA PHE A 421 1.13 -23.87 -11.20
C PHE A 421 1.21 -23.36 -12.63
N TYR A 422 1.00 -24.25 -13.60
CA TYR A 422 1.03 -23.83 -14.99
C TYR A 422 0.07 -24.60 -15.91
N GLY A 423 -0.43 -23.87 -16.90
CA GLY A 423 -1.36 -24.36 -17.92
C GLY A 423 -0.69 -25.15 -19.05
N PRO A 424 -1.49 -25.68 -19.98
CA PRO A 424 -1.02 -26.57 -21.04
C PRO A 424 -0.13 -25.90 -22.10
N TYR A 425 -0.22 -24.58 -22.28
CA TYR A 425 0.44 -23.87 -23.38
C TYR A 425 1.72 -23.13 -22.96
N VAL A 426 2.30 -23.50 -21.82
CA VAL A 426 3.54 -22.91 -21.30
C VAL A 426 4.58 -24.01 -21.06
N ASN A 427 5.82 -23.74 -21.46
CA ASN A 427 6.94 -24.63 -21.22
C ASN A 427 7.81 -24.10 -20.09
N ILE A 428 7.90 -24.86 -19.00
CA ILE A 428 8.78 -24.57 -17.87
C ILE A 428 10.01 -25.45 -17.98
N SER A 429 11.20 -24.85 -18.02
CA SER A 429 12.46 -25.58 -18.16
C SER A 429 13.31 -25.59 -16.88
N SER A 430 13.08 -24.64 -15.96
CA SER A 430 13.80 -24.55 -14.68
C SER A 430 13.03 -23.68 -13.69
N CYS A 431 13.05 -24.06 -12.42
CA CYS A 431 12.60 -23.22 -11.30
C CYS A 431 13.42 -23.57 -10.05
N ARG A 432 14.08 -22.59 -9.43
CA ARG A 432 14.91 -22.82 -8.23
C ARG A 432 15.09 -21.54 -7.39
N PHE A 433 15.28 -21.72 -6.09
CA PHE A 433 15.82 -20.66 -5.24
C PHE A 433 17.28 -20.38 -5.63
N ILE A 434 17.60 -19.10 -5.82
CA ILE A 434 18.98 -18.64 -6.07
C ILE A 434 19.53 -17.81 -4.91
N ASN A 435 18.65 -17.29 -4.05
CA ASN A 435 19.00 -16.57 -2.85
C ASN A 435 17.96 -16.83 -1.76
N ASP A 436 18.44 -17.11 -0.55
CA ASP A 436 17.64 -17.38 0.64
C ASP A 436 18.14 -16.53 1.83
N ALA A 437 18.43 -15.25 1.58
CA ALA A 437 18.91 -14.34 2.61
C ALA A 437 17.87 -14.07 3.71
N GLN A 438 18.32 -13.64 4.88
CA GLN A 438 17.43 -13.28 5.98
C GLN A 438 16.42 -12.17 5.59
N LEU A 439 16.84 -11.22 4.75
CA LEU A 439 16.04 -10.05 4.37
C LEU A 439 15.00 -10.34 3.28
N GLY A 440 15.13 -11.46 2.57
CA GLY A 440 14.25 -11.82 1.45
C GLY A 440 14.74 -13.03 0.65
N TYR A 441 14.00 -13.43 -0.36
CA TYR A 441 14.36 -14.54 -1.24
C TYR A 441 14.38 -14.15 -2.73
N GLN A 442 15.09 -14.94 -3.52
CA GLN A 442 15.05 -14.86 -4.99
C GLN A 442 14.83 -16.24 -5.61
N ILE A 443 13.95 -16.28 -6.62
CA ILE A 443 13.68 -17.46 -7.44
C ILE A 443 14.02 -17.14 -8.89
N SER A 444 14.81 -18.02 -9.52
CA SER A 444 14.99 -18.03 -10.98
C SER A 444 14.00 -19.03 -11.57
N LEU A 445 13.19 -18.56 -12.51
CA LEU A 445 12.17 -19.31 -13.23
C LEU A 445 12.40 -19.10 -14.73
N ASN A 446 12.47 -20.18 -15.50
CA ASN A 446 12.61 -20.14 -16.94
C ASN A 446 11.31 -20.62 -17.61
N VAL A 447 10.63 -19.69 -18.28
CA VAL A 447 9.34 -19.90 -18.96
C VAL A 447 9.50 -19.57 -20.43
N ASN A 448 9.15 -20.52 -21.30
CA ASN A 448 9.24 -20.36 -22.76
C ASN A 448 10.63 -19.88 -23.24
N ASN A 449 11.70 -20.34 -22.59
CA ASN A 449 13.11 -19.97 -22.80
C ASN A 449 13.53 -18.57 -22.31
N THR A 450 12.63 -17.82 -21.67
CA THR A 450 12.95 -16.56 -21.01
C THR A 450 13.29 -16.81 -19.55
N GLU A 451 14.48 -16.41 -19.10
CA GLU A 451 14.83 -16.42 -17.68
C GLU A 451 14.26 -15.19 -16.96
N THR A 452 13.54 -15.46 -15.88
CA THR A 452 12.94 -14.46 -15.00
C THR A 452 13.44 -14.65 -13.59
N VAL A 453 13.95 -13.58 -12.98
CA VAL A 453 14.35 -13.56 -11.57
C VAL A 453 13.32 -12.77 -10.77
N PHE A 454 12.64 -13.47 -9.86
CA PHE A 454 11.68 -12.89 -8.93
C PHE A 454 12.33 -12.69 -7.58
N SER A 455 12.28 -11.47 -7.03
CA SER A 455 12.84 -11.11 -5.72
C SER A 455 11.76 -10.54 -4.81
N VAL A 456 11.70 -10.99 -3.56
CA VAL A 456 10.72 -10.53 -2.55
C VAL A 456 11.41 -10.25 -1.22
N ALA A 457 11.10 -9.11 -0.60
CA ALA A 457 11.55 -8.78 0.75
C ALA A 457 10.62 -9.40 1.80
N THR A 458 11.19 -10.14 2.77
CA THR A 458 10.41 -10.82 3.81
C THR A 458 10.35 -10.05 5.13
N ASP A 459 11.33 -9.18 5.40
CA ASP A 459 11.23 -8.14 6.45
C ASP A 459 10.46 -6.92 5.87
N TYR A 460 9.19 -7.16 5.55
CA TYR A 460 8.37 -6.25 4.73
C TYR A 460 7.93 -4.99 5.47
N LEU A 461 7.93 -5.01 6.81
CA LEU A 461 7.59 -3.85 7.64
C LEU A 461 8.74 -2.84 7.72
N ASN A 462 9.96 -3.22 7.35
CA ASN A 462 11.13 -2.37 7.48
C ASN A 462 11.52 -1.75 6.15
N LEU A 463 11.17 -0.47 5.97
CA LEU A 463 11.46 0.29 4.75
C LEU A 463 12.95 0.25 4.35
N ARG A 464 13.87 0.41 5.30
CA ARG A 464 15.32 0.40 5.02
C ARG A 464 15.78 -0.96 4.50
N THR A 465 15.23 -2.05 5.04
CA THR A 465 15.51 -3.42 4.56
C THR A 465 15.00 -3.63 3.14
N ARG A 466 13.78 -3.17 2.84
CA ARG A 466 13.21 -3.29 1.48
C ARG A 466 14.07 -2.57 0.45
N TYR A 467 14.50 -1.35 0.75
CA TYR A 467 15.41 -0.58 -0.10
C TYR A 467 16.77 -1.26 -0.29
N SER A 468 17.38 -1.78 0.78
CA SER A 468 18.71 -2.42 0.68
C SER A 468 18.65 -3.74 -0.10
N TYR A 469 17.55 -4.48 -0.01
CA TYR A 469 17.39 -5.77 -0.68
C TYR A 469 16.89 -5.64 -2.13
N LEU A 470 15.87 -4.81 -2.38
CA LEU A 470 15.21 -4.69 -3.68
C LEU A 470 15.72 -3.51 -4.51
N GLY A 471 16.33 -2.50 -3.88
CA GLY A 471 16.75 -1.25 -4.52
C GLY A 471 15.65 -0.18 -4.58
N PHE A 472 14.49 -0.42 -3.97
CA PHE A 472 13.38 0.54 -3.89
C PHE A 472 12.47 0.21 -2.69
N GLY A 473 11.55 1.11 -2.34
CA GLY A 473 10.68 0.99 -1.16
C GLY A 473 9.46 0.09 -1.33
N GLY A 474 9.42 -0.79 -2.34
CA GLY A 474 8.33 -1.76 -2.51
C GLY A 474 8.67 -3.15 -2.01
N TYR A 475 7.85 -4.13 -2.39
CA TYR A 475 7.86 -5.46 -1.77
C TYR A 475 8.43 -6.57 -2.66
N ALA A 476 8.35 -6.39 -3.98
CA ALA A 476 8.87 -7.36 -4.93
C ALA A 476 9.30 -6.71 -6.25
N LYS A 477 10.24 -7.35 -6.93
CA LYS A 477 10.62 -7.02 -8.30
C LYS A 477 10.80 -8.26 -9.14
N VAL A 478 10.59 -8.08 -10.44
CA VAL A 478 10.87 -9.09 -11.47
C VAL A 478 11.92 -8.54 -12.41
N VAL A 479 12.93 -9.35 -12.71
CA VAL A 479 13.99 -9.02 -13.67
C VAL A 479 13.90 -10.00 -14.84
N THR A 480 13.70 -9.48 -16.04
CA THR A 480 13.58 -10.25 -17.28
C THR A 480 14.38 -9.56 -18.38
N GLU A 481 15.32 -10.25 -19.01
CA GLU A 481 16.09 -9.81 -20.21
C GLU A 481 16.38 -8.29 -20.30
N GLY A 482 17.00 -7.71 -19.26
CA GLY A 482 17.39 -6.30 -19.26
C GLY A 482 16.29 -5.30 -18.86
N ARG A 483 15.15 -5.75 -18.35
CA ARG A 483 14.08 -4.93 -17.75
C ARG A 483 13.90 -5.32 -16.28
N VAL A 484 13.69 -4.33 -15.42
CA VAL A 484 13.30 -4.53 -14.01
C VAL A 484 11.91 -3.94 -13.83
N THR A 485 10.95 -4.82 -13.57
CA THR A 485 9.61 -4.43 -13.13
C THR A 485 9.60 -4.33 -11.61
N ARG A 486 9.40 -3.12 -11.10
CA ARG A 486 9.17 -2.81 -9.69
C ARG A 486 7.66 -2.75 -9.47
N PHE A 487 7.10 -3.75 -8.80
CA PHE A 487 5.66 -3.77 -8.55
C PHE A 487 5.21 -2.53 -7.78
N GLY A 488 4.22 -1.83 -8.34
CA GLY A 488 3.68 -0.56 -7.86
C GLY A 488 4.35 0.71 -8.39
N LEU A 489 5.53 0.62 -9.03
CA LEU A 489 6.24 1.78 -9.60
C LEU A 489 6.55 1.66 -11.09
N GLY A 490 6.26 0.51 -11.72
CA GLY A 490 6.42 0.29 -13.16
C GLY A 490 7.75 -0.37 -13.54
N THR A 491 8.15 -0.23 -14.80
CA THR A 491 9.32 -0.92 -15.37
C THR A 491 10.41 0.07 -15.77
N GLU A 492 11.64 -0.20 -15.35
CA GLU A 492 12.83 0.53 -15.76
C GLU A 492 13.75 -0.37 -16.61
N PRO A 493 14.40 0.16 -17.65
CA PRO A 493 15.46 -0.56 -18.34
C PRO A 493 16.65 -0.72 -17.39
N VAL A 494 17.25 -1.90 -17.38
CA VAL A 494 18.52 -2.12 -16.69
C VAL A 494 19.61 -1.49 -17.53
N GLU A 495 20.21 -0.41 -17.05
CA GLU A 495 21.56 -0.07 -17.49
C GLU A 495 22.41 -1.29 -17.18
N LYS A 496 22.84 -2.00 -18.23
CA LYS A 496 23.80 -3.11 -18.06
C LYS A 496 24.93 -2.54 -17.21
N PRO A 497 25.20 -3.03 -15.99
CA PRO A 497 26.49 -2.73 -15.39
C PRO A 497 27.50 -3.15 -16.44
N ALA A 498 28.36 -2.22 -16.85
CA ALA A 498 29.43 -2.53 -17.78
C ALA A 498 30.02 -3.86 -17.28
N LEU A 499 29.89 -4.90 -18.10
CA LEU A 499 30.58 -6.16 -17.86
C LEU A 499 32.06 -5.79 -17.91
N SER A 500 32.59 -5.32 -16.80
CA SER A 500 33.90 -5.74 -16.36
C SER A 500 33.78 -7.25 -16.30
N TYR A 501 34.03 -7.88 -17.45
CA TYR A 501 34.75 -9.13 -17.45
C TYR A 501 35.91 -8.89 -16.49
N GLN A 502 35.75 -9.26 -15.22
CA GLN A 502 36.86 -9.83 -14.48
C GLN A 502 37.22 -11.03 -15.33
N GLY A 503 38.11 -10.78 -16.30
CA GLY A 503 38.68 -11.82 -17.11
C GLY A 503 39.16 -12.85 -16.11
N ILE A 504 38.57 -14.04 -16.19
CA ILE A 504 39.25 -15.24 -15.73
C ILE A 504 40.56 -15.20 -16.49
N PHE A 505 41.59 -14.66 -15.84
CA PHE A 505 42.91 -14.50 -16.40
C PHE A 505 43.31 -15.92 -16.82
N PRO A 506 43.53 -16.19 -18.11
CA PRO A 506 43.74 -17.55 -18.56
C PRO A 506 45.22 -17.83 -18.34
N PHE A 507 45.60 -18.01 -17.07
CA PHE A 507 46.97 -18.33 -16.65
C PHE A 507 47.47 -19.56 -17.42
N GLY A 508 46.61 -20.57 -17.60
CA GLY A 508 46.92 -21.74 -18.41
C GLY A 508 47.09 -21.46 -19.92
N PHE A 509 46.41 -20.47 -20.49
CA PHE A 509 46.50 -20.18 -21.93
C PHE A 509 47.76 -19.37 -22.27
N LYS A 510 48.13 -18.39 -21.45
CA LYS A 510 49.39 -17.63 -21.63
C LYS A 510 50.62 -18.52 -21.40
N VAL A 511 50.62 -19.34 -20.36
CA VAL A 511 51.73 -20.27 -20.07
C VAL A 511 51.90 -21.30 -21.20
N ASN A 512 50.80 -21.83 -21.76
CA ASN A 512 50.88 -22.77 -22.89
C ASN A 512 51.39 -22.10 -24.18
N ILE A 513 51.04 -20.84 -24.45
CA ILE A 513 51.56 -20.10 -25.61
C ILE A 513 53.05 -19.80 -25.43
N ILE A 514 53.49 -19.40 -24.23
CA ILE A 514 54.89 -19.12 -23.94
C ILE A 514 55.73 -20.41 -24.02
N ALA A 515 55.22 -21.53 -23.46
CA ALA A 515 55.88 -22.82 -23.57
C ALA A 515 56.00 -23.28 -25.04
N ALA A 516 54.95 -23.09 -25.85
CA ALA A 516 54.99 -23.39 -27.27
C ALA A 516 55.99 -22.50 -28.04
N PHE A 517 56.10 -21.22 -27.67
CA PHE A 517 57.09 -20.30 -28.25
C PHE A 517 58.53 -20.68 -27.89
N ILE A 518 58.78 -21.07 -26.63
CA ILE A 518 60.09 -21.53 -26.18
C ILE A 518 60.47 -22.84 -26.90
N LEU A 519 59.54 -23.78 -27.04
CA LEU A 519 59.78 -25.03 -27.77
C LEU A 519 60.04 -24.78 -29.26
N GLY A 520 59.28 -23.88 -29.89
CA GLY A 520 59.46 -23.48 -31.28
C GLY A 520 60.81 -22.81 -31.55
N ILE A 521 61.23 -21.88 -30.67
CA ILE A 521 62.54 -21.22 -30.78
C ILE A 521 63.67 -22.21 -30.52
N SER A 522 63.52 -23.12 -29.55
CA SER A 522 64.53 -24.15 -29.25
C SER A 522 64.74 -25.11 -30.42
N LEU A 523 63.65 -25.52 -31.08
CA LEU A 523 63.68 -26.36 -32.29
C LEU A 523 64.29 -25.61 -33.49
N ALA A 524 63.98 -24.32 -33.66
CA ALA A 524 64.58 -23.49 -34.71
C ALA A 524 66.09 -23.29 -34.52
N ILE A 525 66.55 -23.14 -33.28
CA ILE A 525 67.97 -23.02 -32.94
C ILE A 525 68.71 -24.36 -33.15
N LEU A 526 68.08 -25.49 -32.81
CA LEU A 526 68.62 -26.83 -33.11
C LEU A 526 68.68 -27.10 -34.62
N ALA A 527 67.72 -26.62 -35.40
CA ALA A 527 67.75 -26.71 -36.87
C ALA A 527 68.82 -25.81 -37.49
N PHE A 528 69.07 -24.62 -36.92
CA PHE A 528 70.13 -23.70 -37.36
C PHE A 528 71.54 -24.19 -37.00
N GLN A 529 71.69 -24.99 -35.94
CA GLN A 529 72.95 -25.66 -35.57
C GLN A 529 73.48 -26.62 -36.64
N TRP A 530 72.64 -27.07 -37.57
CA TRP A 530 73.06 -27.98 -38.64
C TRP A 530 73.85 -27.28 -39.77
N ARG A 531 73.97 -25.94 -39.76
CA ARG A 531 74.66 -25.20 -40.84
C ARG A 531 75.78 -24.23 -40.43
N PHE A 532 75.95 -23.85 -39.15
CA PHE A 532 77.03 -22.94 -38.74
C PHE A 532 77.61 -23.26 -37.34
N TYR A 533 78.92 -23.49 -37.26
CA TYR A 533 79.68 -23.72 -36.02
C TYR A 533 79.75 -22.43 -35.16
N LEU A 534 78.79 -22.28 -34.23
CA LEU A 534 78.81 -21.27 -33.16
C LEU A 534 79.10 -21.96 -31.82
N SER A 535 79.95 -21.35 -30.98
CA SER A 535 80.40 -21.99 -29.74
C SER A 535 79.26 -22.18 -28.73
N PHE A 536 79.11 -23.43 -28.27
CA PHE A 536 78.02 -23.89 -27.39
C PHE A 536 77.85 -23.01 -26.13
N GLY A 537 78.96 -22.49 -25.59
CA GLY A 537 78.95 -21.64 -24.40
C GLY A 537 78.31 -20.26 -24.59
N LYS A 538 78.36 -19.67 -25.80
CA LYS A 538 77.73 -18.37 -26.06
C LYS A 538 76.22 -18.54 -26.28
N LEU A 539 75.82 -19.59 -26.99
CA LEU A 539 74.40 -19.91 -27.25
C LEU A 539 73.64 -20.20 -25.95
N LEU A 540 74.24 -20.98 -25.04
CA LEU A 540 73.64 -21.30 -23.75
C LEU A 540 73.45 -20.05 -22.89
N ARG A 541 74.38 -19.08 -22.94
CA ARG A 541 74.22 -17.79 -22.25
C ARG A 541 73.06 -16.97 -22.82
N TRP A 542 72.89 -16.92 -24.14
CA TRP A 542 71.77 -16.20 -24.75
C TRP A 542 70.41 -16.83 -24.43
N ILE A 543 70.32 -18.16 -24.43
CA ILE A 543 69.10 -18.89 -24.03
C ILE A 543 68.81 -18.65 -22.55
N LEU A 544 69.84 -18.72 -21.68
CA LEU A 544 69.67 -18.46 -20.25
C LEU A 544 69.21 -17.03 -19.98
N ILE A 545 69.78 -16.04 -20.67
CA ILE A 545 69.36 -14.63 -20.57
C ILE A 545 67.91 -14.47 -21.02
N LEU A 546 67.50 -15.09 -22.13
CA LEU A 546 66.13 -15.02 -22.62
C LEU A 546 65.13 -15.63 -21.62
N VAL A 547 65.47 -16.79 -21.03
CA VAL A 547 64.65 -17.45 -20.02
C VAL A 547 64.55 -16.62 -18.75
N ILE A 548 65.65 -16.01 -18.30
CA ILE A 548 65.67 -15.12 -17.13
C ILE A 548 64.82 -13.88 -17.39
N VAL A 549 64.90 -13.27 -18.57
CA VAL A 549 64.08 -12.10 -18.94
C VAL A 549 62.60 -12.46 -18.97
N LEU A 550 62.23 -13.62 -19.54
CA LEU A 550 60.85 -14.10 -19.55
C LEU A 550 60.30 -14.38 -18.14
N TRP A 551 61.12 -14.99 -17.28
CA TRP A 551 60.78 -15.18 -15.86
C TRP A 551 60.61 -13.85 -15.12
N PHE A 552 61.42 -12.85 -15.44
CA PHE A 552 61.30 -11.52 -14.84
C PHE A 552 60.02 -10.80 -15.26
N VAL A 553 59.60 -10.97 -16.52
CA VAL A 553 58.33 -10.44 -17.04
C VAL A 553 57.13 -11.12 -16.38
N GLU A 554 57.15 -12.45 -16.21
CA GLU A 554 56.12 -13.17 -15.46
C GLU A 554 56.06 -12.74 -13.99
N LEU A 555 57.21 -12.55 -13.34
CA LEU A 555 57.28 -12.08 -11.95
C LEU A 555 56.67 -10.69 -11.79
N ILE A 556 56.90 -9.79 -12.75
CA ILE A 556 56.32 -8.44 -12.76
C ILE A 556 54.80 -8.49 -13.00
N ASP A 557 54.31 -9.37 -13.87
CA ASP A 557 52.87 -9.51 -14.15
C ASP A 557 52.12 -10.05 -12.91
N VAL A 558 52.71 -11.03 -12.21
CA VAL A 558 52.20 -11.57 -10.93
C VAL A 558 52.24 -10.53 -9.81
N TRP A 559 53.30 -9.73 -9.73
CA TRP A 559 53.41 -8.67 -8.71
C TRP A 559 52.43 -7.52 -8.96
N SER A 560 52.18 -7.15 -10.22
CA SER A 560 51.20 -6.11 -10.57
C SER A 560 49.75 -6.53 -10.33
N SER A 561 49.46 -7.84 -10.35
CA SER A 561 48.12 -8.40 -10.20
C SER A 561 47.77 -8.80 -8.76
N CYS A 562 48.73 -8.79 -7.83
CA CYS A 562 48.56 -9.29 -6.47
C CYS A 562 49.05 -8.26 -5.44
N THR A 563 48.15 -7.40 -4.94
CA THR A 563 48.48 -6.33 -3.97
C THR A 563 48.46 -6.77 -2.51
N GLN A 564 48.38 -8.06 -2.20
CA GLN A 564 48.58 -8.58 -0.85
C GLN A 564 49.47 -9.84 -0.84
N PRO A 565 50.34 -9.99 0.17
CA PRO A 565 51.28 -11.10 0.22
C PRO A 565 50.56 -12.37 0.68
N ILE A 566 50.77 -13.46 -0.06
CA ILE A 566 50.37 -14.85 0.25
C ILE A 566 48.96 -15.24 -0.26
N CYS A 567 48.87 -15.48 -1.57
CA CYS A 567 47.83 -16.34 -2.15
C CYS A 567 48.15 -17.81 -1.83
N ALA A 568 47.62 -18.32 -0.72
CA ALA A 568 47.46 -19.74 -0.49
C ALA A 568 46.07 -19.99 0.10
N LYS A 569 45.15 -20.53 -0.70
CA LYS A 569 44.06 -21.39 -0.21
C LYS A 569 43.48 -22.24 -1.33
N TRP A 570 43.94 -23.48 -1.37
CA TRP A 570 43.18 -24.59 -1.93
C TRP A 570 42.19 -25.08 -0.85
N SER A 571 40.92 -25.24 -1.25
CA SER A 571 39.87 -26.11 -0.70
C SER A 571 39.93 -26.56 0.78
N ARG A 572 38.96 -26.09 1.59
CA ARG A 572 38.09 -26.96 2.43
C ARG A 572 37.01 -26.17 3.17
N ASP A 573 35.91 -26.88 3.38
CA ASP A 573 34.68 -26.50 4.09
C ASP A 573 34.88 -25.97 5.52
N GLU A 574 33.77 -25.38 6.00
CA GLU A 574 33.34 -25.15 7.38
C GLU A 574 33.69 -23.85 8.13
N THR A 575 32.58 -23.24 8.59
CA THR A 575 32.39 -22.48 9.84
C THR A 575 32.87 -21.02 9.95
N SER A 576 31.85 -20.15 9.91
CA SER A 576 31.52 -19.08 10.86
C SER A 576 32.47 -17.91 11.14
N THR A 577 31.83 -16.73 11.15
CA THR A 577 32.16 -15.45 11.82
C THR A 577 33.06 -14.44 11.08
N GLY A 578 32.47 -13.25 10.86
CA GLY A 578 33.20 -11.98 10.86
C GLY A 578 33.50 -11.35 9.50
N HIS A 579 32.50 -10.83 8.79
CA HIS A 579 32.75 -9.85 7.73
C HIS A 579 32.28 -8.45 8.13
N ASN A 580 33.28 -7.60 8.40
CA ASN A 580 33.17 -6.15 8.46
C ASN A 580 32.62 -5.60 7.13
N PRO A 581 31.56 -4.77 7.16
CA PRO A 581 30.96 -4.23 5.94
C PRO A 581 31.66 -2.93 5.57
N THR A 582 32.81 -2.97 4.89
CA THR A 582 33.34 -1.78 4.22
C THR A 582 34.02 -2.13 2.91
N LYS A 583 33.26 -2.04 1.82
CA LYS A 583 33.62 -1.40 0.52
C LYS A 583 32.67 -1.85 -0.59
N GLY A 584 31.49 -1.24 -0.57
CA GLY A 584 30.70 -0.94 -1.75
C GLY A 584 30.15 0.46 -1.54
N GLN A 585 30.83 1.49 -2.06
CA GLN A 585 30.25 2.84 -2.11
C GLN A 585 29.15 2.83 -3.18
N GLY A 586 27.99 2.26 -2.83
CA GLY A 586 26.74 2.63 -3.47
C GLY A 586 26.32 3.98 -2.94
N HIS A 587 25.81 4.86 -3.80
CA HIS A 587 25.19 6.11 -3.38
C HIS A 587 24.24 5.86 -2.19
N PRO A 588 24.28 6.70 -1.13
CA PRO A 588 23.40 6.52 0.01
C PRO A 588 21.94 6.54 -0.47
N VAL A 589 21.24 5.41 -0.26
CA VAL A 589 19.83 5.28 -0.62
C VAL A 589 19.04 6.31 0.18
N SER A 590 18.47 7.28 -0.54
CA SER A 590 17.76 8.42 0.03
C SER A 590 16.30 8.03 0.29
N LEU A 591 15.96 7.73 1.54
CA LEU A 591 14.59 7.42 1.97
C LEU A 591 13.72 8.71 1.97
N PRO A 592 12.45 8.68 1.56
CA PRO A 592 11.64 9.89 1.41
C PRO A 592 11.28 10.50 2.77
N ASP A 593 11.57 11.80 2.93
CA ASP A 593 11.13 12.63 4.05
C ASP A 593 10.04 13.58 3.58
N VAL A 594 8.84 13.48 4.15
CA VAL A 594 7.67 14.17 3.61
C VAL A 594 7.39 15.46 4.37
N VAL A 595 7.15 16.54 3.64
CA VAL A 595 6.68 17.82 4.21
C VAL A 595 5.37 18.18 3.54
N ILE A 596 4.32 18.37 4.33
CA ILE A 596 2.99 18.78 3.87
C ILE A 596 2.78 20.24 4.23
N THR A 597 2.49 21.08 3.23
CA THR A 597 2.16 22.49 3.42
C THR A 597 0.85 22.84 2.71
N SER A 598 0.10 23.77 3.28
CA SER A 598 -1.11 24.31 2.66
C SER A 598 -1.49 25.63 3.34
N LEU A 599 -2.43 26.37 2.73
CA LEU A 599 -3.16 27.38 3.49
C LEU A 599 -3.98 26.69 4.60
N PRO A 600 -4.12 27.29 5.80
CA PRO A 600 -4.95 26.70 6.85
C PRO A 600 -6.40 26.56 6.38
N GLY A 601 -7.02 25.40 6.66
CA GLY A 601 -8.39 25.11 6.20
C GLY A 601 -8.48 24.63 4.75
N SER A 602 -7.36 24.36 4.07
CA SER A 602 -7.36 23.75 2.73
C SER A 602 -7.69 22.26 2.74
N GLY A 603 -7.81 21.64 3.92
CA GLY A 603 -8.16 20.22 4.06
C GLY A 603 -6.97 19.26 4.03
N ALA A 604 -5.73 19.77 4.13
CA ALA A 604 -4.51 18.94 4.13
C ALA A 604 -4.48 17.89 5.26
N GLU A 605 -5.23 18.11 6.35
CA GLU A 605 -5.32 17.18 7.47
C GLU A 605 -5.88 15.81 7.08
N ILE A 606 -6.62 15.69 5.97
CA ILE A 606 -7.11 14.41 5.47
C ILE A 606 -5.96 13.50 5.00
N LEU A 607 -4.82 14.06 4.59
CA LEU A 607 -3.63 13.28 4.19
C LEU A 607 -3.08 12.45 5.36
N LYS A 608 -3.42 12.77 6.61
CA LYS A 608 -3.12 11.90 7.76
C LYS A 608 -3.56 10.46 7.51
N GLN A 609 -4.68 10.24 6.82
CA GLN A 609 -5.24 8.90 6.58
C GLN A 609 -4.35 8.03 5.67
N LEU A 610 -3.55 8.65 4.80
CA LEU A 610 -2.58 7.92 3.97
C LEU A 610 -1.40 7.37 4.77
N PHE A 611 -1.04 8.06 5.87
CA PHE A 611 0.12 7.75 6.69
C PHE A 611 -0.23 7.15 8.06
N PHE A 612 -1.52 6.98 8.36
CA PHE A 612 -1.99 6.47 9.63
C PHE A 612 -1.64 4.99 9.79
N ASN A 613 -1.01 4.63 10.92
CA ASN A 613 -0.57 3.28 11.24
C ASN A 613 0.30 2.62 10.14
N SER A 614 1.08 3.43 9.41
CA SER A 614 1.98 2.96 8.35
C SER A 614 3.29 2.40 8.92
N SER A 615 3.80 1.30 8.37
CA SER A 615 5.16 0.83 8.73
C SER A 615 6.28 1.73 8.18
N ASP A 616 5.96 2.53 7.16
CA ASP A 616 6.94 3.30 6.39
C ASP A 616 7.05 4.75 6.87
N PHE A 617 6.00 5.28 7.49
CA PHE A 617 5.87 6.70 7.78
C PHE A 617 5.31 6.96 9.17
N ILE A 618 5.83 8.00 9.82
CA ILE A 618 5.29 8.54 11.06
C ILE A 618 4.73 9.95 10.82
N TYR A 619 3.42 10.12 10.99
CA TYR A 619 2.76 11.41 10.81
C TYR A 619 2.91 12.31 12.03
N ILE A 620 3.62 13.43 11.85
CA ILE A 620 3.90 14.42 12.89
C ILE A 620 3.20 15.73 12.53
N ARG A 621 2.22 16.12 13.33
CA ARG A 621 1.57 17.43 13.20
C ARG A 621 2.43 18.49 13.87
N ILE A 622 2.57 19.64 13.23
CA ILE A 622 3.29 20.79 13.79
C ILE A 622 2.46 22.08 13.60
N PRO A 623 2.34 22.94 14.64
CA PRO A 623 2.82 22.75 16.01
C PRO A 623 1.87 21.87 16.86
N THR A 624 2.39 21.36 17.98
CA THR A 624 1.62 20.75 19.10
C THR A 624 2.18 21.27 20.43
N GLY A 625 1.50 21.02 21.55
CA GLY A 625 1.96 21.50 22.87
C GLY A 625 3.36 21.04 23.30
N TYR A 626 3.90 19.96 22.74
CA TYR A 626 5.25 19.44 23.03
C TYR A 626 6.21 19.44 21.84
N LEU A 627 5.68 19.44 20.61
CA LEU A 627 6.44 19.62 19.37
C LEU A 627 6.08 20.98 18.81
N ASP A 628 6.76 22.00 19.33
CA ASP A 628 6.73 23.33 18.76
C ASP A 628 8.08 23.66 18.13
N ILE A 629 8.05 24.59 17.19
CA ILE A 629 9.24 25.04 16.50
C ILE A 629 9.98 26.00 17.43
N PRO A 630 11.32 25.91 17.56
CA PRO A 630 12.06 26.73 18.51
C PRO A 630 11.84 28.24 18.30
N ASP A 631 11.14 28.88 19.24
CA ASP A 631 10.89 30.33 19.26
C ASP A 631 12.14 31.10 19.69
N MET A 632 13.02 31.47 18.76
CA MET A 632 14.15 32.36 19.10
C MET A 632 14.52 33.42 18.03
N GLU A 633 14.06 33.32 16.78
CA GLU A 633 14.38 34.30 15.72
C GLU A 633 13.17 34.78 14.89
N PHE A 634 12.04 34.04 14.91
CA PHE A 634 10.86 34.33 14.09
C PHE A 634 9.58 33.81 14.76
N GLU A 635 8.59 34.66 15.05
CA GLU A 635 7.29 34.24 15.63
C GLU A 635 6.42 33.58 14.55
N ILE A 636 6.31 32.24 14.57
CA ILE A 636 5.37 31.48 13.73
C ILE A 636 3.98 31.46 14.39
N ASP A 637 3.34 32.62 14.50
CA ASP A 637 1.91 32.70 14.91
C ASP A 637 1.07 33.62 14.01
N SER A 638 1.56 33.87 12.78
CA SER A 638 0.76 34.49 11.74
C SER A 638 -0.02 33.41 11.00
N PHE A 639 -1.31 33.66 10.74
CA PHE A 639 -2.18 32.76 9.96
C PHE A 639 -1.55 32.40 8.59
N VAL A 640 -0.78 33.34 8.04
CA VAL A 640 0.07 33.27 6.85
C VAL A 640 1.30 34.14 7.07
N ASP A 641 2.33 33.99 6.24
CA ASP A 641 3.52 34.83 6.27
C ASP A 641 3.96 35.19 4.85
N ALA A 642 4.35 36.45 4.63
CA ALA A 642 4.78 36.97 3.33
C ALA A 642 6.31 36.85 3.12
N CYS A 643 7.02 36.26 4.08
CA CYS A 643 8.46 36.09 4.01
C CYS A 643 8.88 34.82 3.28
N GLU A 644 9.72 35.01 2.26
CA GLU A 644 10.33 33.93 1.47
C GLU A 644 11.63 33.49 2.11
N TRP A 645 11.84 32.18 2.24
CA TRP A 645 13.12 31.64 2.68
C TRP A 645 13.76 30.82 1.56
N THR A 646 15.00 31.16 1.27
CA THR A 646 15.76 30.69 0.11
C THR A 646 16.86 29.73 0.53
N ALA A 647 17.46 29.04 -0.44
CA ALA A 647 18.66 28.23 -0.20
C ALA A 647 19.85 29.09 0.31
N SER A 648 19.97 30.35 -0.13
CA SER A 648 21.01 31.27 0.35
C SER A 648 20.91 31.58 1.84
N ASP A 649 19.71 31.56 2.43
CA ASP A 649 19.53 31.76 3.86
C ASP A 649 20.14 30.62 4.69
N VAL A 650 20.10 29.39 4.16
CA VAL A 650 20.76 28.25 4.80
C VAL A 650 22.28 28.39 4.72
N GLN A 651 22.79 28.76 3.55
CA GLN A 651 24.23 28.90 3.28
C GLN A 651 24.86 30.07 4.04
N SER A 652 24.13 31.16 4.26
CA SER A 652 24.54 32.29 5.11
C SER A 652 24.45 31.97 6.61
N GLY A 653 23.83 30.84 6.97
CA GLY A 653 23.69 30.38 8.34
C GLY A 653 22.60 31.12 9.12
N HIS A 654 21.54 31.61 8.46
CA HIS A 654 20.33 32.13 9.09
C HIS A 654 19.47 30.99 9.67
N PHE A 655 18.73 31.22 10.76
CA PHE A 655 17.84 30.23 11.39
C PHE A 655 18.54 28.94 11.88
N ARG A 656 19.77 29.04 12.41
CA ARG A 656 20.59 27.86 12.80
C ARG A 656 19.90 26.90 13.77
N VAL A 657 19.12 27.43 14.71
CA VAL A 657 18.38 26.61 15.69
C VAL A 657 17.31 25.77 14.99
N LEU A 658 16.59 26.36 14.03
CA LEU A 658 15.60 25.66 13.22
C LEU A 658 16.26 24.61 12.33
N GLN A 659 17.37 24.95 11.69
CA GLN A 659 18.15 24.00 10.90
C GLN A 659 18.57 22.79 11.74
N GLY A 660 19.12 23.03 12.94
CA GLY A 660 19.52 21.97 13.87
C GLY A 660 18.34 21.12 14.37
N TRP A 661 17.20 21.76 14.63
CA TRP A 661 15.97 21.07 15.03
C TRP A 661 15.44 20.15 13.92
N LEU A 662 15.33 20.65 12.67
CA LEU A 662 14.93 19.85 11.51
C LEU A 662 15.90 18.70 11.25
N HIS A 663 17.21 18.99 11.29
CA HIS A 663 18.24 17.97 11.08
C HIS A 663 18.17 16.88 12.16
N SER A 664 17.95 17.25 13.42
CA SER A 664 17.75 16.29 14.52
C SER A 664 16.52 15.41 14.28
N LEU A 665 15.40 16.00 13.90
CA LEU A 665 14.14 15.29 13.67
C LEU A 665 14.23 14.28 12.53
N ILE A 666 14.95 14.61 11.45
CA ILE A 666 15.05 13.77 10.23
C ILE A 666 16.15 12.71 10.35
N LYS A 667 17.25 13.04 11.01
CA LYS A 667 18.38 12.12 11.19
C LYS A 667 18.07 11.00 12.17
N ASP A 668 17.44 11.34 13.30
CA ASP A 668 17.02 10.35 14.31
C ASP A 668 15.73 10.82 15.00
N THR A 669 14.60 10.56 14.32
CA THR A 669 13.25 10.92 14.81
C THR A 669 12.96 10.27 16.16
N LYS A 670 13.44 9.05 16.39
CA LYS A 670 13.22 8.31 17.63
C LYS A 670 13.92 9.00 18.79
N LEU A 671 15.20 9.31 18.65
CA LEU A 671 15.96 10.03 19.67
C LEU A 671 15.40 11.43 19.89
N HIS A 672 15.02 12.14 18.82
CA HIS A 672 14.41 13.46 18.92
C HIS A 672 13.14 13.42 19.78
N LEU A 673 12.22 12.49 19.49
CA LEU A 673 10.98 12.34 20.26
C LEU A 673 11.21 11.83 21.68
N GLN A 674 12.25 11.04 21.94
CA GLN A 674 12.61 10.58 23.28
C GLN A 674 13.11 11.72 24.18
N ASN A 675 13.82 12.70 23.62
CA ASN A 675 14.37 13.83 24.35
C ASN A 675 13.31 14.85 24.82
N ILE A 676 12.07 14.74 24.33
CA ILE A 676 10.95 15.60 24.75
C ILE A 676 10.52 15.23 26.18
N LEU A 677 10.68 16.15 27.13
CA LEU A 677 10.25 15.94 28.52
C LEU A 677 8.73 16.10 28.65
N LEU A 678 8.03 14.98 28.82
CA LEU A 678 6.60 14.97 29.15
C LEU A 678 6.47 15.28 30.65
N HIS A 679 6.07 16.50 31.00
CA HIS A 679 6.02 16.96 32.39
C HIS A 679 5.18 16.05 33.31
N ASP A 680 5.76 15.74 34.48
CA ASP A 680 5.06 15.18 35.64
C ASP A 680 4.67 16.29 36.64
N THR A 681 3.55 16.11 37.32
CA THR A 681 2.80 17.09 38.14
C THR A 681 3.52 17.60 39.41
N SER A 682 4.61 18.37 39.30
CA SER A 682 5.28 18.92 40.50
C SER A 682 5.73 20.39 40.43
N LYS A 683 5.43 21.15 39.37
CA LYS A 683 5.78 22.58 39.27
C LYS A 683 4.62 23.58 39.48
N SER A 684 3.59 23.23 40.25
CA SER A 684 2.53 24.17 40.63
C SER A 684 2.79 24.95 41.93
N LYS A 685 4.00 24.90 42.51
CA LYS A 685 4.32 25.58 43.79
C LYS A 685 5.26 26.78 43.70
N LEU A 686 5.68 27.23 42.52
CA LEU A 686 6.67 28.32 42.41
C LEU A 686 6.20 29.58 41.68
N VAL A 687 4.90 29.89 41.70
CA VAL A 687 4.39 31.23 41.35
C VAL A 687 3.33 31.65 42.37
N GLN A 688 3.73 31.71 43.63
CA GLN A 688 3.08 32.53 44.66
C GLN A 688 4.18 33.39 45.27
N HIS A 689 4.50 34.51 44.66
CA HIS A 689 4.99 35.72 45.32
C HIS A 689 5.24 36.82 44.29
N SER A 690 4.32 37.77 44.20
CA SER A 690 4.59 39.22 44.19
C SER A 690 3.40 40.01 43.62
N ALA A 691 3.23 41.22 44.15
CA ALA A 691 2.31 42.29 43.78
C ALA A 691 0.89 42.24 44.39
N THR A 692 0.84 42.59 45.68
CA THR A 692 -0.26 43.31 46.33
C THR A 692 -0.54 44.65 45.64
N SER A 693 -1.79 44.90 45.22
CA SER A 693 -2.33 46.26 45.04
C SER A 693 -3.85 46.24 45.24
N LYS A 694 -4.33 47.17 46.08
CA LYS A 694 -5.73 47.33 46.50
C LYS A 694 -6.49 48.27 45.56
N ASP A 695 -7.81 48.03 45.53
CA ASP A 695 -8.93 48.93 45.21
C ASP A 695 -9.27 49.30 43.75
N LYS A 696 -10.38 48.72 43.23
CA LYS A 696 -11.70 49.39 43.12
C LYS A 696 -12.79 48.48 42.53
N LYS A 697 -13.98 48.58 43.12
CA LYS A 697 -15.23 47.86 42.79
C LYS A 697 -15.73 48.12 41.35
N ARG A 698 -16.19 47.08 40.63
CA ARG A 698 -17.35 47.13 39.68
C ARG A 698 -17.83 45.73 39.22
N ARG A 699 -19.14 45.49 39.45
CA ARG A 699 -20.15 44.50 38.97
C ARG A 699 -19.76 43.20 38.23
N PRO A 700 -20.47 42.06 38.47
CA PRO A 700 -20.17 40.77 37.87
C PRO A 700 -20.80 40.61 36.48
N ARG A 701 -19.98 40.42 35.45
CA ARG A 701 -20.34 39.65 34.25
C ARG A 701 -19.86 38.22 34.49
N LYS A 702 -20.71 37.24 34.15
CA LYS A 702 -20.45 35.79 34.23
C LYS A 702 -19.11 35.48 33.52
N ARG A 703 -18.03 35.39 34.30
CA ARG A 703 -16.69 34.95 33.88
C ARG A 703 -16.68 33.43 34.08
N GLU A 704 -16.34 32.68 33.04
CA GLU A 704 -15.97 31.27 33.18
C GLU A 704 -14.97 31.14 34.35
N SER A 705 -15.13 30.11 35.17
CA SER A 705 -14.29 29.94 36.35
C SER A 705 -12.86 29.62 35.94
N ILE A 706 -11.88 30.18 36.66
CA ILE A 706 -10.45 29.87 36.46
C ILE A 706 -10.18 28.36 36.63
N ALA A 707 -11.05 27.65 37.35
CA ALA A 707 -11.01 26.20 37.51
C ALA A 707 -11.37 25.44 36.22
N GLU A 708 -12.37 25.88 35.45
CA GLU A 708 -12.73 25.29 34.15
C GLU A 708 -11.71 25.60 33.05
N GLN A 709 -11.09 26.78 33.08
CA GLN A 709 -9.96 27.06 32.19
C GLN A 709 -8.76 26.16 32.51
N ARG A 710 -8.45 25.96 33.80
CA ARG A 710 -7.37 25.05 34.22
C ARG A 710 -7.68 23.59 33.90
N SER A 711 -8.93 23.12 33.97
CA SER A 711 -9.27 21.75 33.60
C SER A 711 -9.21 21.52 32.08
N ARG A 712 -9.62 22.49 31.26
CA ARG A 712 -9.45 22.44 29.79
C ARG A 712 -7.98 22.50 29.37
N LEU A 713 -7.18 23.38 29.97
CA LEU A 713 -5.73 23.45 29.73
C LEU A 713 -5.03 22.14 30.15
N ARG A 714 -5.38 21.59 31.32
CA ARG A 714 -4.83 20.31 31.78
C ARG A 714 -5.24 19.14 30.88
N GLY A 715 -6.49 19.10 30.44
CA GLY A 715 -6.97 18.10 29.47
C GLY A 715 -6.34 18.24 28.08
N SER A 716 -5.95 19.45 27.65
CA SER A 716 -5.21 19.66 26.40
C SER A 716 -3.76 19.16 26.51
N VAL A 717 -3.09 19.46 27.62
CA VAL A 717 -1.70 19.02 27.89
C VAL A 717 -1.63 17.50 28.03
N ASP A 718 -2.60 16.88 28.72
CA ASP A 718 -2.66 15.41 28.86
C ASP A 718 -2.89 14.71 27.51
N ARG A 719 -3.67 15.32 26.60
CA ARG A 719 -3.87 14.81 25.22
C ARG A 719 -2.63 14.93 24.37
N ASP A 720 -1.93 16.07 24.42
CA ASP A 720 -0.68 16.27 23.67
C ASP A 720 0.43 15.35 24.20
N ALA A 721 0.44 15.05 25.50
CA ALA A 721 1.38 14.09 26.07
C ALA A 721 1.10 12.65 25.58
N GLU A 722 -0.17 12.24 25.52
CA GLU A 722 -0.54 10.92 24.97
C GLU A 722 -0.21 10.81 23.48
N TYR A 723 -0.40 11.88 22.70
CA TYR A 723 0.03 11.93 21.30
C TYR A 723 1.52 11.63 21.14
N ILE A 724 2.41 12.25 21.93
CA ILE A 724 3.84 11.93 21.89
C ILE A 724 4.12 10.48 22.31
N ARG A 725 3.38 9.93 23.28
CA ARG A 725 3.51 8.52 23.67
C ARG A 725 3.12 7.59 22.53
N GLU A 726 2.05 7.88 21.79
CA GLU A 726 1.66 7.14 20.59
C GLU A 726 2.76 7.15 19.52
N LEU A 727 3.33 8.33 19.22
CA LEU A 727 4.46 8.44 18.28
C LEU A 727 5.67 7.60 18.72
N ARG A 728 5.99 7.60 20.03
CA ARG A 728 7.07 6.78 20.59
C ARG A 728 6.78 5.28 20.49
N ARG A 729 5.54 4.85 20.77
CA ARG A 729 5.12 3.45 20.61
C ARG A 729 5.26 3.02 19.15
N HIS A 730 4.82 3.87 18.22
CA HIS A 730 4.95 3.60 16.79
C HIS A 730 6.41 3.38 16.36
N LEU A 731 7.35 4.25 16.77
CA LEU A 731 8.78 4.08 16.47
C LEU A 731 9.47 2.95 17.25
N ALA A 732 8.81 2.40 18.27
CA ALA A 732 9.28 1.17 18.92
C ALA A 732 9.01 -0.05 18.02
N PHE A 733 7.85 -0.09 17.36
CA PHE A 733 7.50 -1.13 16.40
C PHE A 733 8.15 -0.93 15.03
N TYR A 734 8.22 0.32 14.54
CA TYR A 734 8.74 0.69 13.22
C TYR A 734 9.91 1.68 13.34
N PRO A 735 11.12 1.22 13.72
CA PRO A 735 12.24 2.11 14.01
C PRO A 735 12.80 2.85 12.79
N ASN A 736 12.53 2.38 11.57
CA ASN A 736 12.99 2.99 10.32
C ASN A 736 11.91 3.80 9.59
N ALA A 737 10.73 4.01 10.20
CA ALA A 737 9.68 4.84 9.62
C ALA A 737 10.19 6.29 9.42
N ARG A 738 9.87 6.90 8.27
CA ARG A 738 10.30 8.26 7.92
C ARG A 738 9.28 9.30 8.39
N PRO A 739 9.73 10.49 8.83
CA PRO A 739 8.83 11.54 9.27
C PRO A 739 8.00 12.11 8.12
N VAL A 740 6.72 12.35 8.40
CA VAL A 740 5.79 13.14 7.59
C VAL A 740 5.43 14.37 8.41
N LEU A 741 5.99 15.52 8.05
CA LEU A 741 5.81 16.78 8.77
C LEU A 741 4.61 17.52 8.19
N SER A 742 3.49 17.49 8.91
CA SER A 742 2.31 18.28 8.57
C SER A 742 2.39 19.66 9.17
N LEU A 743 2.80 20.63 8.36
CA LEU A 743 2.93 22.03 8.75
C LEU A 743 1.56 22.73 8.61
N SER A 744 0.88 22.91 9.73
CA SER A 744 -0.53 23.38 9.74
C SER A 744 -0.72 24.89 9.58
N SER A 745 0.35 25.68 9.64
CA SER A 745 0.31 27.13 9.41
C SER A 745 0.60 27.48 7.95
N GLY A 746 -0.11 28.48 7.41
CA GLY A 746 0.13 29.01 6.07
C GLY A 746 1.50 29.66 5.92
N SER A 747 2.14 30.02 7.03
CA SER A 747 3.47 30.63 7.04
C SER A 747 4.56 29.75 6.43
N TRP A 748 4.33 28.43 6.31
CA TRP A 748 5.29 27.48 5.77
C TRP A 748 5.28 27.34 4.25
N THR A 749 4.22 27.84 3.60
CA THR A 749 4.01 27.63 2.16
C THR A 749 5.10 28.26 1.28
N LEU A 750 5.73 29.35 1.75
CA LEU A 750 6.79 30.08 1.04
C LEU A 750 8.22 29.68 1.48
N LYS A 751 8.35 28.58 2.22
CA LYS A 751 9.63 28.16 2.85
C LYS A 751 10.16 26.83 2.34
N LEU A 752 9.47 26.16 1.42
CA LEU A 752 9.88 24.85 0.89
C LEU A 752 11.29 24.85 0.26
N PRO A 753 11.75 25.90 -0.47
CA PRO A 753 13.14 25.96 -0.94
C PRO A 753 14.18 25.89 0.19
N PHE A 754 13.89 26.50 1.34
CA PHE A 754 14.73 26.38 2.54
C PHE A 754 14.73 24.95 3.10
N PHE A 755 13.59 24.26 3.14
CA PHE A 755 13.55 22.83 3.53
C PHE A 755 14.35 21.96 2.57
N GLN A 756 14.28 22.23 1.26
CA GLN A 756 15.01 21.49 0.24
C GLN A 756 16.53 21.55 0.45
N GLU A 757 17.06 22.70 0.84
CA GLU A 757 18.50 22.87 1.11
C GLU A 757 18.96 22.15 2.39
N ILE A 758 18.10 22.06 3.42
CA ILE A 758 18.42 21.38 4.69
C ILE A 758 18.30 19.85 4.59
N ILE A 759 17.21 19.40 3.98
CA ILE A 759 16.85 17.98 3.89
C ILE A 759 17.59 17.31 2.73
N GLY A 760 17.79 18.05 1.64
CA GLY A 760 18.46 17.56 0.45
C GLY A 760 17.57 16.66 -0.40
N PRO A 761 18.14 15.67 -1.11
CA PRO A 761 17.43 14.89 -2.13
C PRO A 761 16.35 13.93 -1.58
N SER A 762 16.28 13.72 -0.26
CA SER A 762 15.21 12.94 0.38
C SER A 762 13.89 13.69 0.48
N LEU A 763 13.88 15.02 0.33
CA LEU A 763 12.66 15.80 0.49
C LEU A 763 11.60 15.38 -0.53
N ARG A 764 10.38 15.17 -0.03
CA ARG A 764 9.14 15.04 -0.80
C ARG A 764 8.13 16.04 -0.25
N ALA A 765 7.99 17.18 -0.91
CA ALA A 765 7.05 18.22 -0.53
C ALA A 765 5.68 18.01 -1.20
N LEU A 766 4.63 17.88 -0.39
CA LEU A 766 3.24 17.87 -0.82
C LEU A 766 2.62 19.23 -0.53
N TYR A 767 2.23 19.95 -1.57
CA TYR A 767 1.52 21.22 -1.44
C TYR A 767 0.04 21.03 -1.77
N VAL A 768 -0.81 21.18 -0.76
CA VAL A 768 -2.27 21.03 -0.93
C VAL A 768 -2.89 22.39 -1.24
N VAL A 769 -3.56 22.49 -2.38
CA VAL A 769 -4.36 23.64 -2.80
C VAL A 769 -5.84 23.28 -2.84
N ARG A 770 -6.68 24.28 -2.61
CA ARG A 770 -8.14 24.15 -2.59
C ARG A 770 -8.76 25.23 -3.46
N ASP A 771 -9.91 24.93 -4.06
CA ASP A 771 -10.72 25.89 -4.81
C ASP A 771 -11.01 27.12 -3.91
N PRO A 772 -10.68 28.35 -4.36
CA PRO A 772 -10.86 29.55 -3.54
C PRO A 772 -12.31 29.74 -3.10
N ARG A 773 -13.29 29.35 -3.92
CA ARG A 773 -14.72 29.46 -3.61
C ARG A 773 -15.07 28.54 -2.44
N ALA A 774 -14.61 27.28 -2.50
CA ALA A 774 -14.81 26.30 -1.43
C ALA A 774 -14.06 26.68 -0.15
N TRP A 775 -12.83 27.18 -0.28
CA TRP A 775 -12.00 27.59 0.86
C TRP A 775 -12.62 28.78 1.60
N ILE A 776 -13.01 29.85 0.88
CA ILE A 776 -13.67 31.03 1.45
C ILE A 776 -15.02 30.64 2.08
N TYR A 777 -15.80 29.79 1.40
CA TYR A 777 -17.04 29.25 1.94
C TYR A 777 -16.84 28.57 3.31
N SER A 778 -15.82 27.72 3.42
CA SER A 778 -15.52 26.98 4.65
C SER A 778 -15.20 27.90 5.83
N LEU A 779 -14.53 29.04 5.56
CA LEU A 779 -14.07 29.97 6.60
C LEU A 779 -15.13 31.01 7.01
N LEU A 780 -16.01 31.40 6.10
CA LEU A 780 -17.01 32.45 6.32
C LEU A 780 -18.40 31.91 6.67
N TYR A 781 -18.84 30.83 6.04
CA TYR A 781 -20.25 30.41 6.04
C TYR A 781 -20.53 29.13 6.82
N LYS A 782 -19.55 28.23 6.96
CA LYS A 782 -19.79 26.87 7.49
C LYS A 782 -19.97 26.81 9.01
N SER A 783 -19.52 27.81 9.77
CA SER A 783 -19.67 27.89 11.22
C SER A 783 -20.29 29.21 11.66
N GLN A 784 -21.03 29.18 12.78
CA GLN A 784 -21.56 30.37 13.44
C GLN A 784 -21.12 30.38 14.92
N PRO A 785 -20.29 31.35 15.35
CA PRO A 785 -19.64 32.40 14.55
C PRO A 785 -18.63 31.84 13.53
N SER A 786 -18.33 32.61 12.49
CA SER A 786 -17.43 32.19 11.40
C SER A 786 -15.99 31.96 11.88
N LEU A 787 -15.27 31.06 11.24
CA LEU A 787 -13.85 30.81 11.54
C LEU A 787 -12.99 32.06 11.31
N TYR A 788 -13.37 32.89 10.34
CA TYR A 788 -12.75 34.19 10.09
C TYR A 788 -12.76 35.10 11.33
N SER A 789 -13.89 35.18 12.02
CA SER A 789 -14.02 35.94 13.26
C SER A 789 -13.39 35.21 14.46
N LEU A 790 -13.65 33.90 14.60
CA LEU A 790 -13.14 33.09 15.72
C LEU A 790 -11.61 33.09 15.81
N ARG A 791 -10.92 32.97 14.66
CA ARG A 791 -9.45 32.99 14.59
C ARG A 791 -8.85 34.38 14.56
N LYS A 792 -9.67 35.43 14.60
CA LYS A 792 -9.25 36.84 14.50
C LYS A 792 -8.39 37.09 13.25
N ILE A 793 -8.76 36.49 12.11
CA ILE A 793 -8.01 36.59 10.85
C ILE A 793 -7.71 38.06 10.48
N PRO A 794 -8.68 39.01 10.53
CA PRO A 794 -8.38 40.42 10.20
C PRO A 794 -7.26 41.02 11.05
N HIS A 795 -7.26 40.73 12.35
CA HIS A 795 -6.25 41.27 13.27
C HIS A 795 -4.87 40.68 13.00
N ARG A 796 -4.81 39.38 12.66
CA ARG A 796 -3.57 38.69 12.30
C ARG A 796 -3.00 39.23 10.97
N LEU A 797 -3.85 39.43 9.96
CA LEU A 797 -3.45 40.03 8.68
C LEU A 797 -2.99 41.48 8.85
N ALA A 798 -3.68 42.28 9.65
CA ALA A 798 -3.25 43.66 9.94
C ALA A 798 -1.90 43.71 10.68
N ARG A 799 -1.56 42.69 11.50
CA ARG A 799 -0.26 42.58 12.16
C ARG A 799 0.86 42.19 11.19
N LEU A 800 0.54 41.51 10.07
CA LEU A 800 1.52 41.11 9.06
C LEU A 800 2.24 42.32 8.45
N PHE A 801 1.51 43.41 8.21
CA PHE A 801 2.03 44.62 7.55
C PHE A 801 2.35 45.78 8.50
N LYS A 802 2.29 45.56 9.82
CA LYS A 802 2.67 46.60 10.81
C LYS A 802 4.18 46.62 11.00
N THR A 803 4.78 47.80 10.86
CA THR A 803 6.18 48.07 11.24
C THR A 803 6.33 47.99 12.76
N GLU A 804 7.26 47.16 13.24
CA GLU A 804 7.60 47.13 14.66
C GLU A 804 8.29 48.45 15.06
N SER A 805 8.04 48.89 16.30
CA SER A 805 8.60 50.09 16.91
C SER A 805 10.13 49.98 17.05
N GLY A 806 10.84 50.20 15.95
CA GLY A 806 12.29 50.00 15.80
C GLY A 806 12.81 50.06 14.36
N GLY A 807 11.95 50.32 13.36
CA GLY A 807 12.38 50.69 12.00
C GLY A 807 12.83 49.56 11.08
N LYS A 808 12.68 48.28 11.48
CA LYS A 808 12.89 47.13 10.59
C LYS A 808 11.54 46.49 10.26
N GLU A 809 11.18 46.45 8.97
CA GLU A 809 10.11 45.56 8.48
C GLU A 809 10.47 44.11 8.83
N LYS A 810 9.49 43.25 9.18
CA LYS A 810 9.74 41.83 9.51
C LYS A 810 10.48 41.11 8.37
N CYS A 811 10.20 41.50 7.13
CA CYS A 811 10.93 41.10 5.93
C CYS A 811 11.13 42.33 5.04
N ALA A 812 12.38 42.74 4.82
CA ALA A 812 12.69 43.97 4.10
C ALA A 812 12.45 43.81 2.59
N SER A 813 11.93 44.88 1.98
CA SER A 813 11.61 45.00 0.55
C SER A 813 12.75 44.66 -0.44
N ASN A 814 13.99 44.49 0.03
CA ASN A 814 15.16 44.26 -0.82
C ASN A 814 15.74 42.83 -0.80
N SER A 815 15.23 41.87 -0.01
CA SER A 815 15.77 40.49 -0.07
C SER A 815 14.91 39.32 0.46
N GLY A 816 13.60 39.47 0.70
CA GLY A 816 12.81 38.31 1.20
C GLY A 816 11.30 38.51 1.37
N TYR A 817 10.71 39.51 0.70
CA TYR A 817 9.28 39.78 0.72
C TYR A 817 8.61 39.27 -0.57
N ALA A 818 7.52 38.51 -0.44
CA ALA A 818 6.71 38.06 -1.57
C ALA A 818 5.83 39.19 -2.09
N TRP A 819 6.20 39.75 -3.25
CA TRP A 819 5.53 40.91 -3.85
C TRP A 819 4.04 40.67 -4.16
N GLU A 820 3.60 39.41 -4.33
CA GLU A 820 2.20 39.06 -4.54
C GLU A 820 1.28 39.50 -3.39
N TYR A 821 1.84 39.67 -2.18
CA TYR A 821 1.11 40.15 -1.00
C TYR A 821 0.80 41.65 -1.01
N GLU A 822 1.37 42.44 -1.94
CA GLU A 822 1.10 43.88 -2.00
C GLU A 822 -0.38 44.14 -2.36
N SER A 823 -0.97 43.31 -3.23
CA SER A 823 -2.40 43.39 -3.56
C SER A 823 -3.31 43.19 -2.33
N LEU A 824 -2.92 42.29 -1.41
CA LEU A 824 -3.62 42.10 -0.14
C LEU A 824 -3.42 43.28 0.81
N ARG A 825 -2.22 43.86 0.81
CA ARG A 825 -1.89 45.03 1.64
C ARG A 825 -2.74 46.23 1.24
N GLU A 826 -2.86 46.50 -0.05
CA GLU A 826 -3.72 47.56 -0.60
C GLU A 826 -5.18 47.35 -0.17
N GLU A 827 -5.72 46.15 -0.35
CA GLU A 827 -7.10 45.82 0.02
C GLU A 827 -7.38 45.99 1.53
N LEU A 828 -6.44 45.63 2.40
CA LEU A 828 -6.58 45.84 3.85
C LEU A 828 -6.58 47.31 4.27
N THR A 829 -6.07 48.22 3.43
CA THR A 829 -6.08 49.67 3.69
C THR A 829 -7.30 50.38 3.11
N HIS A 830 -8.04 49.72 2.20
CA HIS A 830 -9.25 50.28 1.58
C HIS A 830 -10.43 50.35 2.56
N SER A 831 -11.13 51.49 2.59
CA SER A 831 -12.27 51.74 3.49
C SER A 831 -13.50 50.87 3.21
N ASN A 832 -13.62 50.32 2.01
CA ASN A 832 -14.75 49.51 1.56
C ASN A 832 -14.43 47.99 1.50
N SER A 833 -13.30 47.55 2.08
CA SER A 833 -12.89 46.15 2.03
C SER A 833 -13.93 45.24 2.70
N ASN A 834 -14.36 44.19 2.00
CA ASN A 834 -15.24 43.17 2.57
C ASN A 834 -14.44 41.89 2.87
N ALA A 835 -14.96 41.00 3.73
CA ALA A 835 -14.24 39.79 4.13
C ALA A 835 -13.93 38.85 2.94
N ILE A 836 -14.76 38.88 1.90
CA ILE A 836 -14.63 38.02 0.71
C ILE A 836 -13.47 38.49 -0.16
N SER A 837 -13.39 39.80 -0.40
CA SER A 837 -12.30 40.46 -1.13
C SER A 837 -10.97 40.22 -0.43
N VAL A 838 -10.89 40.48 0.88
CA VAL A 838 -9.67 40.23 1.68
C VAL A 838 -9.23 38.77 1.60
N MET A 839 -10.15 37.82 1.72
CA MET A 839 -9.82 36.39 1.65
C MET A 839 -9.47 35.93 0.23
N SER A 840 -10.06 36.54 -0.80
CA SER A 840 -9.73 36.25 -2.21
C SER A 840 -8.33 36.74 -2.56
N HIS A 841 -7.99 37.99 -2.20
CA HIS A 841 -6.64 38.52 -2.35
C HIS A 841 -5.62 37.72 -1.54
N LEU A 842 -5.98 37.25 -0.35
CA LEU A 842 -5.09 36.41 0.45
C LEU A 842 -4.81 35.06 -0.22
N TRP A 843 -5.85 34.38 -0.70
CA TRP A 843 -5.69 33.11 -1.41
C TRP A 843 -4.84 33.30 -2.66
N LEU A 844 -5.14 34.34 -3.45
CA LEU A 844 -4.40 34.67 -4.67
C LEU A 844 -2.93 34.94 -4.37
N ALA A 845 -2.64 35.82 -3.40
CA ALA A 845 -1.27 36.20 -3.04
C ALA A 845 -0.45 35.00 -2.56
N ASN A 846 -0.97 34.23 -1.60
CA ASN A 846 -0.25 33.08 -1.04
C ASN A 846 -0.03 31.98 -2.09
N THR A 847 -1.07 31.63 -2.85
CA THR A 847 -0.97 30.53 -3.83
C THR A 847 -0.11 30.93 -5.01
N ALA A 848 -0.18 32.17 -5.49
CA ALA A 848 0.68 32.66 -6.56
C ALA A 848 2.16 32.67 -6.14
N ALA A 849 2.48 33.21 -4.95
CA ALA A 849 3.84 33.20 -4.42
C ALA A 849 4.36 31.76 -4.22
N ALA A 850 3.55 30.87 -3.66
CA ALA A 850 3.92 29.47 -3.48
C ALA A 850 4.19 28.76 -4.82
N LEU A 851 3.36 28.97 -5.84
CA LEU A 851 3.57 28.39 -7.17
C LEU A 851 4.80 28.94 -7.89
N ARG A 852 5.15 30.22 -7.68
CA ARG A 852 6.39 30.79 -8.19
C ARG A 852 7.60 30.17 -7.52
N LEU A 853 7.66 30.21 -6.18
CA LEU A 853 8.81 29.72 -5.41
C LEU A 853 9.04 28.22 -5.56
N ASN A 854 7.96 27.44 -5.54
CA ASN A 854 8.05 25.99 -5.67
C ASN A 854 8.28 25.54 -7.12
N GLY A 855 8.12 26.45 -8.10
CA GLY A 855 8.42 26.17 -9.50
C GLY A 855 9.90 25.89 -9.77
N ASP A 856 10.79 26.36 -8.90
CA ASP A 856 12.23 26.11 -8.98
C ASP A 856 12.64 24.75 -8.37
N LEU A 857 11.73 24.07 -7.67
CA LEU A 857 11.97 22.74 -7.11
C LEU A 857 11.92 21.68 -8.22
N GLN A 858 12.76 20.66 -8.08
CA GLN A 858 12.75 19.52 -8.99
C GLN A 858 11.40 18.78 -8.90
N PRO A 859 10.82 18.32 -10.03
CA PRO A 859 9.58 17.54 -10.03
C PRO A 859 9.63 16.27 -9.15
N ALA A 860 10.84 15.73 -8.91
CA ALA A 860 11.04 14.59 -8.02
C ALA A 860 10.85 14.92 -6.52
N ASN A 861 10.87 16.20 -6.14
CA ASN A 861 10.83 16.64 -4.75
C ASN A 861 9.59 17.48 -4.41
N TYR A 862 8.76 17.84 -5.40
CA TYR A 862 7.56 18.66 -5.20
C TYR A 862 6.36 18.11 -5.98
N GLN A 863 5.23 17.94 -5.30
CA GLN A 863 3.95 17.58 -5.90
C GLN A 863 2.84 18.50 -5.39
N LEU A 864 2.09 19.09 -6.32
CA LEU A 864 0.87 19.84 -6.03
C LEU A 864 -0.33 18.89 -6.01
N LEU A 865 -1.14 18.98 -4.97
CA LEU A 865 -2.36 18.19 -4.79
C LEU A 865 -3.57 19.11 -4.68
N LYS A 866 -4.60 18.86 -5.49
CA LYS A 866 -5.90 19.52 -5.33
C LYS A 866 -6.76 18.76 -4.34
N PHE A 867 -7.29 19.44 -3.34
CA PHE A 867 -8.18 18.84 -2.35
C PHE A 867 -9.42 18.21 -3.00
N GLU A 868 -9.98 18.87 -4.02
CA GLU A 868 -11.17 18.40 -4.74
C GLU A 868 -10.91 17.09 -5.49
N ASP A 869 -9.72 16.92 -6.07
CA ASP A 869 -9.34 15.70 -6.76
C ASP A 869 -9.16 14.54 -5.77
N MET A 870 -8.62 14.81 -4.57
CA MET A 870 -8.46 13.79 -3.52
C MET A 870 -9.80 13.30 -2.97
N VAL A 871 -10.83 14.15 -2.93
CA VAL A 871 -12.18 13.73 -2.52
C VAL A 871 -12.95 13.06 -3.65
N SER A 872 -12.79 13.53 -4.90
CA SER A 872 -13.54 13.00 -6.06
C SER A 872 -12.93 11.73 -6.65
N PHE A 873 -11.59 11.61 -6.60
CA PHE A 873 -10.82 10.50 -7.16
C PHE A 873 -9.77 9.98 -6.14
N PRO A 874 -10.20 9.59 -4.93
CA PRO A 874 -9.30 9.27 -3.81
C PRO A 874 -8.29 8.18 -4.12
N GLN A 875 -8.70 7.10 -4.80
CA GLN A 875 -7.80 6.00 -5.15
C GLN A 875 -6.67 6.48 -6.08
N LYS A 876 -7.03 7.16 -7.18
CA LYS A 876 -6.05 7.63 -8.17
C LYS A 876 -5.05 8.61 -7.54
N VAL A 877 -5.54 9.58 -6.77
CA VAL A 877 -4.68 10.57 -6.12
C VAL A 877 -3.76 9.91 -5.08
N ALA A 878 -4.25 8.91 -4.34
CA ALA A 878 -3.42 8.16 -3.40
C ALA A 878 -2.33 7.34 -4.12
N GLU A 879 -2.66 6.66 -5.22
CA GLU A 879 -1.70 5.91 -6.05
C GLU A 879 -0.63 6.84 -6.63
N ASP A 880 -1.03 7.99 -7.21
CA ASP A 880 -0.12 9.00 -7.77
C ASP A 880 0.79 9.63 -6.69
N THR A 881 0.26 9.86 -5.48
CA THR A 881 1.03 10.39 -4.35
C THR A 881 2.08 9.38 -3.89
N PHE A 882 1.71 8.11 -3.72
CA PHE A 882 2.65 7.07 -3.30
C PHE A 882 3.70 6.75 -4.37
N ALA A 883 3.33 6.80 -5.65
CA ALA A 883 4.28 6.72 -6.75
C ALA A 883 5.32 7.85 -6.69
N PHE A 884 4.90 9.09 -6.40
CA PHE A 884 5.81 10.22 -6.16
C PHE A 884 6.74 10.00 -4.95
N LEU A 885 6.26 9.36 -3.90
CA LEU A 885 7.08 8.97 -2.73
C LEU A 885 8.04 7.81 -3.01
N GLY A 886 7.91 7.11 -4.15
CA GLY A 886 8.74 5.95 -4.50
C GLY A 886 8.42 4.70 -3.67
N ILE A 887 7.19 4.59 -3.16
CA ILE A 887 6.71 3.48 -2.33
C ILE A 887 5.32 3.08 -2.84
N PRO A 888 4.99 1.78 -3.02
CA PRO A 888 3.65 1.37 -3.43
C PRO A 888 2.59 1.65 -2.36
N LEU A 889 1.39 2.07 -2.78
CA LEU A 889 0.25 2.26 -1.89
C LEU A 889 -0.20 0.92 -1.29
N SER A 890 -0.38 0.87 0.03
CA SER A 890 -0.92 -0.32 0.71
C SER A 890 -2.46 -0.36 0.62
N PRO A 891 -3.08 -1.55 0.54
CA PRO A 891 -4.54 -1.69 0.60
C PRO A 891 -5.16 -1.11 1.90
N ALA A 892 -4.46 -1.20 3.02
CA ALA A 892 -4.89 -0.60 4.29
C ALA A 892 -4.96 0.94 4.20
N SER A 893 -3.91 1.59 3.68
CA SER A 893 -3.91 3.05 3.46
C SER A 893 -5.00 3.47 2.47
N LEU A 894 -5.20 2.69 1.40
CA LEU A 894 -6.29 2.92 0.44
C LEU A 894 -7.66 2.86 1.13
N ASN A 895 -7.88 1.89 2.03
CA ASN A 895 -9.12 1.80 2.79
C ASN A 895 -9.39 3.08 3.60
N GLN A 896 -8.39 3.56 4.33
CA GLN A 896 -8.52 4.71 5.23
C GLN A 896 -8.86 5.99 4.45
N ILE A 897 -8.23 6.23 3.29
CA ILE A 897 -8.54 7.41 2.49
C ILE A 897 -9.91 7.30 1.82
N LEU A 898 -10.30 6.12 1.33
CA LEU A 898 -11.65 5.89 0.80
C LEU A 898 -12.71 6.12 1.88
N PHE A 899 -12.47 5.63 3.11
CA PHE A 899 -13.35 5.87 4.24
C PHE A 899 -13.49 7.37 4.53
N ALA A 900 -12.37 8.10 4.58
CA ALA A 900 -12.38 9.50 4.95
C ALA A 900 -12.95 10.45 3.88
N THR A 901 -12.92 10.07 2.62
CA THR A 901 -13.33 10.92 1.48
C THR A 901 -14.70 10.58 0.93
N SER A 902 -15.07 9.30 0.95
CA SER A 902 -16.25 8.78 0.26
C SER A 902 -17.38 8.46 1.22
N THR A 903 -17.09 8.39 2.51
CA THR A 903 -18.11 8.14 3.54
C THR A 903 -18.43 9.42 4.29
N ASN A 904 -19.73 9.62 4.54
CA ASN A 904 -20.27 10.72 5.33
C ASN A 904 -20.02 10.56 6.85
N LEU A 905 -18.99 9.79 7.23
CA LEU A 905 -18.68 9.39 8.60
C LEU A 905 -17.38 10.02 9.11
N PHE A 906 -16.58 10.60 8.24
CA PHE A 906 -15.35 11.28 8.60
C PHE A 906 -15.54 12.80 8.63
N TYR A 907 -14.95 13.43 9.65
CA TYR A 907 -15.10 14.85 9.92
C TYR A 907 -13.76 15.53 10.05
N LEU A 908 -13.58 16.64 9.34
CA LEU A 908 -12.45 17.54 9.56
C LEU A 908 -12.80 18.58 10.64
N PRO A 909 -11.84 18.95 11.52
CA PRO A 909 -12.11 19.85 12.66
C PRO A 909 -12.76 21.20 12.33
N TYR A 910 -12.51 21.73 11.13
CA TYR A 910 -12.97 23.06 10.70
C TYR A 910 -13.99 23.01 9.57
N GLU A 911 -14.17 21.83 8.98
CA GLU A 911 -14.99 21.65 7.80
C GLU A 911 -16.19 20.75 8.10
N GLY A 912 -16.16 19.91 9.13
CA GLY A 912 -17.22 18.92 9.34
C GLY A 912 -17.14 17.82 8.29
N GLU A 913 -18.30 17.33 7.85
CA GLU A 913 -18.42 16.15 6.99
C GLU A 913 -17.81 16.36 5.59
N ILE A 914 -17.00 15.41 5.16
CA ILE A 914 -16.42 15.38 3.81
C ILE A 914 -17.16 14.38 2.95
N SER A 915 -17.58 14.82 1.77
CA SER A 915 -18.07 13.97 0.70
C SER A 915 -17.95 14.68 -0.65
N PRO A 916 -18.02 13.98 -1.78
CA PRO A 916 -18.04 14.60 -3.11
C PRO A 916 -19.16 15.65 -3.28
N VAL A 917 -20.25 15.52 -2.52
CA VAL A 917 -21.34 16.50 -2.50
C VAL A 917 -20.99 17.70 -1.62
N SER A 918 -20.40 17.48 -0.44
CA SER A 918 -20.14 18.55 0.52
C SER A 918 -19.06 19.54 0.06
N ILE A 919 -18.09 19.10 -0.76
CA ILE A 919 -17.05 19.97 -1.33
C ILE A 919 -17.60 21.01 -2.32
N HIS A 920 -18.80 20.78 -2.87
CA HIS A 920 -19.47 21.67 -3.81
C HIS A 920 -20.63 22.45 -3.18
N ALA A 921 -20.82 22.37 -1.86
CA ALA A 921 -21.91 23.06 -1.15
C ALA A 921 -21.93 24.59 -1.35
N TRP A 922 -20.77 25.19 -1.62
CA TRP A 922 -20.66 26.62 -1.93
C TRP A 922 -21.50 27.04 -3.15
N ARG A 923 -21.76 26.13 -4.11
CA ARG A 923 -22.54 26.42 -5.33
C ARG A 923 -23.98 26.85 -5.05
N HIS A 924 -24.56 26.36 -3.95
CA HIS A 924 -25.94 26.64 -3.58
C HIS A 924 -26.07 27.56 -2.36
N SER A 925 -25.04 27.57 -1.50
CA SER A 925 -25.07 28.30 -0.23
C SER A 925 -24.44 29.69 -0.30
N MET A 926 -23.62 29.99 -1.31
CA MET A 926 -23.04 31.32 -1.50
C MET A 926 -23.86 32.18 -2.48
N PRO A 927 -24.03 33.49 -2.21
CA PRO A 927 -24.62 34.42 -3.17
C PRO A 927 -23.84 34.45 -4.51
N PRO A 928 -24.52 34.46 -5.67
CA PRO A 928 -23.86 34.47 -6.98
C PRO A 928 -22.92 35.67 -7.21
N GLU A 929 -23.27 36.85 -6.67
CA GLU A 929 -22.42 38.05 -6.76
C GLU A 929 -21.09 37.89 -6.02
N GLU A 930 -21.10 37.17 -4.90
CA GLU A 930 -19.90 36.87 -4.13
C GLU A 930 -19.03 35.82 -4.82
N ILE A 931 -19.66 34.80 -5.43
CA ILE A 931 -18.94 33.82 -6.27
C ILE A 931 -18.25 34.54 -7.43
N LYS A 932 -18.96 35.45 -8.09
CA LYS A 932 -18.43 36.25 -9.18
C LYS A 932 -17.27 37.14 -8.71
N GLN A 933 -17.39 37.79 -7.54
CA GLN A 933 -16.31 38.59 -6.97
C GLN A 933 -15.05 37.75 -6.72
N ILE A 934 -15.19 36.53 -6.19
CA ILE A 934 -14.06 35.61 -5.98
C ILE A 934 -13.43 35.22 -7.32
N GLU A 935 -14.25 34.88 -8.32
CA GLU A 935 -13.76 34.55 -9.66
C GLU A 935 -13.04 35.74 -10.29
N ASP A 936 -13.61 36.95 -10.25
CA ASP A 936 -13.01 38.14 -10.86
C ASP A 936 -11.60 38.44 -10.28
N ILE A 937 -11.40 38.21 -8.98
CA ILE A 937 -10.10 38.38 -8.31
C ILE A 937 -9.15 37.20 -8.63
N CYS A 938 -9.61 35.96 -8.50
CA CYS A 938 -8.76 34.77 -8.51
C CYS A 938 -8.61 34.08 -9.88
N TRP A 939 -9.34 34.54 -10.92
CA TRP A 939 -9.54 33.81 -12.18
C TRP A 939 -8.24 33.34 -12.84
N THR A 940 -7.26 34.22 -12.98
CA THR A 940 -5.99 33.92 -13.65
C THR A 940 -5.30 32.69 -13.06
N LEU A 941 -5.35 32.55 -11.74
CA LEU A 941 -4.73 31.42 -11.04
C LEU A 941 -5.64 30.20 -10.99
N MET A 942 -6.95 30.40 -10.88
CA MET A 942 -7.94 29.33 -10.97
C MET A 942 -7.84 28.59 -12.31
N ASP A 943 -7.76 29.33 -13.41
CA ASP A 943 -7.62 28.79 -14.77
C ASP A 943 -6.32 27.97 -14.91
N ARG A 944 -5.20 28.51 -14.39
CA ARG A 944 -3.90 27.79 -14.35
C ARG A 944 -3.96 26.49 -13.55
N LEU A 945 -4.76 26.43 -12.47
CA LEU A 945 -4.96 25.23 -11.65
C LEU A 945 -6.07 24.30 -12.17
N GLY A 946 -6.72 24.67 -13.28
CA GLY A 946 -7.77 23.88 -13.92
C GLY A 946 -9.14 23.95 -13.23
N TYR A 947 -9.43 25.00 -12.46
CA TYR A 947 -10.75 25.23 -11.86
C TYR A 947 -11.69 25.93 -12.85
N PRO A 948 -12.85 25.35 -13.23
CA PRO A 948 -13.77 25.96 -14.19
C PRO A 948 -14.58 27.12 -13.58
N LYS A 949 -14.99 28.10 -14.41
CA LYS A 949 -15.96 29.14 -13.96
C LYS A 949 -17.31 28.54 -13.62
N PHE A 950 -17.99 29.17 -12.69
CA PHE A 950 -19.36 28.83 -12.29
C PHE A 950 -20.35 28.86 -13.46
N THR A 951 -20.21 29.81 -14.38
CA THR A 951 -21.06 29.90 -15.59
C THR A 951 -20.89 28.70 -16.53
N HIS A 952 -19.68 28.18 -16.67
CA HIS A 952 -19.39 26.99 -17.47
C HIS A 952 -19.92 25.71 -16.81
N LEU A 953 -19.85 25.62 -15.47
CA LEU A 953 -20.45 24.52 -14.70
C LEU A 953 -21.98 24.45 -14.89
N ASN A 954 -22.65 25.61 -14.86
CA ASN A 954 -24.10 25.69 -15.08
C ASN A 954 -24.49 25.33 -16.53
N ALA A 955 -23.69 25.75 -17.53
CA ALA A 955 -23.94 25.43 -18.94
C ALA A 955 -23.73 23.95 -19.27
N ALA A 956 -22.86 23.24 -18.54
CA ALA A 956 -22.58 21.82 -18.73
C ALA A 956 -23.64 20.89 -18.09
N GLY A 957 -24.67 21.41 -17.42
CA GLY A 957 -25.67 20.61 -16.74
C GLY A 957 -25.12 19.76 -15.58
N GLN A 958 -23.91 20.09 -15.08
CA GLN A 958 -23.31 19.46 -13.91
C GLN A 958 -23.91 20.07 -12.63
N GLN A 959 -25.18 19.73 -12.37
CA GLN A 959 -25.80 19.95 -11.05
C GLN A 959 -25.31 18.92 -10.06
#